data_AF-A0A2T5NF44-F1
#
_entry.id   AF-A0A2T5NF44-F1
#
_cell.length_a   1.000
_cell.length_b   1.000
_cell.length_c   1.000
_cell.angle_alpha   90.00
_cell.angle_beta   90.00
_cell.angle_gamma   90.00
#
_symmetry.space_group_name_H-M   'P 1'
#
loop_
_entity.id
_entity.type
_entity.pdbx_description
1 polymer ?
#
loop_
_entity_poly.entity_id
_entity_poly.type
_entity_poly.pdbx_seq_one_letter_code
_entity_poly.pdbx_strand_id
1 'polypeptide(L)'
;MLIGQRLLFPAASAGSAQEAGRAQVAAETTKIGDPATGLDPHRLREVTFIGVGSSIAYLANEIAGRFERAAADQPLLGKVSVIGVEDSWSPSVRGQGYINHQNEIIGQWDERAPAYDPGYADRGEFAAGNGRQIGRLESLGAERLEAQVKNIHRLDDGSFRLMLDDGRVLDSRQVVLGAGAGPHTSIWNQGAPQTVAEKRLGNIRLDQPEALRGKVMDLDEFMRASDVDPARFAGKTVVVHGPNAGIDAVERAGELGAKVAWFVRSTAPVLLDGNQLQFAPELSKTALHKVDGLEIAPGESDGLKLSYTAPGSGAPQAVQSLQADYYVYALGQDINKPGSAGAMLVEIASQLEPVYDYNQVYSDQPFRTVLGLQSRGANSDGGLVVVGAAVAQLAGKVQHTYLDHAAERILGQLSRLPEDGGEALSNMLLEGAPTAEIEAGLLAMRPEGDTRADWEVLSNQVRDFLVARDYFAKEGTRGVGLEVDNQVGTEVASVVVSPQLGTVKAASAALSSLMPAYVGNGENNFTSDNRTMLRAGLAMRHPDLAESDASGFIQESIALRRLDGQRFVEQVAEGMLKNELLPMLEQLTQDTLPAFQARLARLRLPEDMSRQAEAVADGASREAFADALGGALRERLTESAKPVRGVPMEVREAYEARLAEMARGAGDGASLGSLWLNRS
;
A
#
# COMPACT_ATOMS: atom_id res chain seq x y z
N MET A 1 -13.57 11.46 -7.47
CA MET A 1 -12.13 11.74 -7.66
C MET A 1 -11.74 12.88 -6.77
N LEU A 2 -10.74 12.70 -5.90
CA LEU A 2 -10.32 13.75 -4.97
C LEU A 2 -9.24 14.66 -5.54
N ILE A 3 -8.35 14.13 -6.38
CA ILE A 3 -7.16 14.84 -6.89
C ILE A 3 -7.39 15.33 -8.32
N GLY A 4 -7.10 16.60 -8.59
CA GLY A 4 -6.97 17.13 -9.96
C GLY A 4 -8.26 17.21 -10.80
N GLN A 5 -9.45 17.03 -10.23
CA GLN A 5 -10.71 17.04 -10.99
C GLN A 5 -10.95 18.38 -11.73
N ARG A 6 -10.54 19.51 -11.14
CA ARG A 6 -10.60 20.84 -11.77
C ARG A 6 -9.80 20.96 -13.07
N LEU A 7 -8.76 20.14 -13.23
CA LEU A 7 -8.00 20.10 -14.47
C LEU A 7 -8.88 19.56 -15.63
N LEU A 8 -9.84 18.68 -15.32
CA LEU A 8 -10.71 18.00 -16.28
C LEU A 8 -11.97 18.81 -16.62
N PHE A 9 -12.51 19.54 -15.65
CA PHE A 9 -13.71 20.35 -15.81
C PHE A 9 -13.45 21.75 -15.25
N PRO A 10 -12.97 22.71 -16.07
CA PRO A 10 -12.90 24.10 -15.61
C PRO A 10 -14.30 24.52 -15.19
N ALA A 11 -14.43 25.13 -14.01
CA ALA A 11 -15.71 25.55 -13.46
C ALA A 11 -16.51 26.28 -14.55
N ALA A 12 -17.71 25.76 -14.86
CA ALA A 12 -18.63 26.46 -15.74
C ALA A 12 -18.82 27.87 -15.18
N SER A 13 -18.61 28.88 -16.02
CA SER A 13 -18.85 30.27 -15.66
C SER A 13 -20.28 30.38 -15.13
N ALA A 14 -20.44 30.53 -13.81
CA ALA A 14 -21.70 30.90 -13.20
C ALA A 14 -21.97 32.36 -13.61
N GLY A 15 -22.55 32.52 -14.79
CA GLY A 15 -23.03 33.78 -15.33
C GLY A 15 -24.54 33.71 -15.46
N SER A 16 -25.27 33.77 -14.34
CA SER A 16 -26.60 34.36 -14.37
C SER A 16 -26.43 35.87 -14.26
N ALA A 17 -26.75 36.55 -15.34
CA ALA A 17 -26.76 38.00 -15.44
C ALA A 17 -27.82 38.59 -14.48
N GLN A 18 -27.45 38.86 -13.23
CA GLN A 18 -28.22 39.75 -12.35
C GLN A 18 -27.44 40.09 -11.07
N GLU A 19 -26.32 40.81 -11.19
CA GLU A 19 -25.80 41.66 -10.10
C GLU A 19 -24.79 42.69 -10.67
N ALA A 20 -25.22 43.39 -11.73
CA ALA A 20 -24.58 44.62 -12.17
C ALA A 20 -24.95 45.73 -11.17
N GLY A 21 -24.15 45.89 -10.11
CA GLY A 21 -24.34 47.02 -9.22
C GLY A 21 -23.72 46.94 -7.83
N ARG A 22 -22.46 46.50 -7.70
CA ARG A 22 -21.52 46.88 -6.61
C ARG A 22 -20.19 46.15 -6.79
N ALA A 23 -19.44 46.54 -7.81
CA ALA A 23 -18.05 46.13 -7.99
C ALA A 23 -17.25 47.33 -8.50
N GLN A 24 -16.78 48.16 -7.58
CA GLN A 24 -15.63 49.01 -7.81
C GLN A 24 -14.84 49.03 -6.50
N VAL A 25 -13.56 48.70 -6.64
CA VAL A 25 -12.52 48.49 -5.60
C VAL A 25 -12.47 47.05 -5.04
N ALA A 26 -11.36 46.36 -5.35
CA ALA A 26 -10.94 44.99 -4.98
C ALA A 26 -11.40 43.82 -5.88
N ALA A 27 -10.99 43.85 -7.15
CA ALA A 27 -10.82 42.63 -7.96
C ALA A 27 -9.79 42.90 -9.07
N GLU A 28 -8.50 42.73 -8.76
CA GLU A 28 -7.51 42.40 -9.79
C GLU A 28 -7.47 40.88 -9.91
N THR A 29 -8.37 40.33 -10.73
CA THR A 29 -8.25 38.98 -11.26
C THR A 29 -7.09 38.98 -12.25
N THR A 30 -5.92 38.57 -11.78
CA THR A 30 -4.73 38.42 -12.62
C THR A 30 -4.98 37.35 -13.69
N LYS A 31 -4.81 37.75 -14.95
CA LYS A 31 -4.88 36.90 -16.14
C LYS A 31 -3.93 35.70 -16.03
N ILE A 32 -4.32 34.59 -16.65
CA ILE A 32 -3.46 33.44 -16.93
C ILE A 32 -2.19 33.95 -17.63
N GLY A 33 -1.05 33.88 -16.94
CA GLY A 33 0.21 34.50 -17.36
C GLY A 33 0.88 33.84 -18.57
N ASP A 34 1.62 34.67 -19.31
CA ASP A 34 2.42 34.34 -20.51
C ASP A 34 3.60 33.41 -20.16
N PRO A 35 3.82 32.29 -20.89
CA PRO A 35 4.95 31.37 -20.68
C PRO A 35 6.34 32.01 -20.77
N ALA A 36 6.47 33.18 -21.41
CA ALA A 36 7.76 33.86 -21.56
C ALA A 36 8.20 34.64 -20.29
N THR A 37 7.29 34.88 -19.35
CA THR A 37 7.63 35.53 -18.08
C THR A 37 7.97 34.48 -17.03
N GLY A 38 9.21 34.51 -16.52
CA GLY A 38 9.64 33.65 -15.43
C GLY A 38 8.73 33.77 -14.20
N LEU A 39 8.63 32.67 -13.43
CA LEU A 39 7.97 32.51 -12.14
C LEU A 39 7.31 33.78 -11.59
N ASP A 40 5.99 33.94 -11.81
CA ASP A 40 5.19 34.81 -10.96
C ASP A 40 4.90 34.08 -9.63
N PRO A 41 5.52 34.48 -8.51
CA PRO A 41 5.29 33.86 -7.20
C PRO A 41 3.86 34.12 -6.69
N HIS A 42 3.13 35.07 -7.28
CA HIS A 42 1.74 35.39 -6.93
C HIS A 42 0.70 34.68 -7.81
N ARG A 43 1.13 33.91 -8.82
CA ARG A 43 0.21 33.11 -9.63
C ARG A 43 -0.35 31.96 -8.79
N LEU A 44 -1.67 31.89 -8.67
CA LEU A 44 -2.33 30.79 -7.99
C LEU A 44 -2.34 29.54 -8.89
N ARG A 45 -1.73 28.45 -8.42
CA ARG A 45 -1.79 27.13 -9.08
C ARG A 45 -3.10 26.43 -8.75
N GLU A 46 -3.59 25.60 -9.66
CA GLU A 46 -4.72 24.72 -9.37
C GLU A 46 -4.26 23.55 -8.49
N VAL A 47 -3.11 22.93 -8.82
CA VAL A 47 -2.57 21.79 -8.08
C VAL A 47 -1.05 21.89 -8.00
N THR A 48 -0.50 21.67 -6.80
CA THR A 48 0.95 21.52 -6.59
C THR A 48 1.24 20.16 -5.96
N PHE A 49 2.08 19.36 -6.62
CA PHE A 49 2.59 18.11 -6.10
C PHE A 49 3.91 18.35 -5.35
N ILE A 50 4.05 17.79 -4.15
CA ILE A 50 5.28 17.86 -3.35
C ILE A 50 5.86 16.45 -3.23
N GLY A 51 7.08 16.28 -3.74
CA GLY A 51 7.79 15.01 -3.88
C GLY A 51 7.96 14.62 -5.34
N VAL A 52 9.05 13.90 -5.64
CA VAL A 52 9.37 13.36 -6.98
C VAL A 52 9.56 11.84 -6.96
N GLY A 53 9.15 11.17 -5.88
CA GLY A 53 9.18 9.72 -5.74
C GLY A 53 7.90 9.03 -6.22
N SER A 54 7.82 7.72 -5.98
CA SER A 54 6.79 6.84 -6.55
C SER A 54 5.36 7.27 -6.30
N SER A 55 5.04 7.78 -5.10
CA SER A 55 3.68 8.24 -4.76
C SER A 55 3.19 9.33 -5.70
N ILE A 56 4.06 10.29 -6.05
CA ILE A 56 3.72 11.35 -7.01
C ILE A 56 3.81 10.82 -8.45
N ALA A 57 4.78 9.95 -8.76
CA ALA A 57 4.91 9.38 -10.10
C ALA A 57 3.68 8.56 -10.54
N TYR A 58 3.05 7.80 -9.64
CA TYR A 58 1.80 7.09 -9.93
C TYR A 58 0.67 8.06 -10.30
N LEU A 59 0.48 9.13 -9.53
CA LEU A 59 -0.52 10.16 -9.81
C LEU A 59 -0.19 10.92 -11.10
N ALA A 60 1.10 11.20 -11.33
CA ALA A 60 1.59 11.86 -12.53
C ALA A 60 1.29 11.05 -13.79
N ASN A 61 1.51 9.74 -13.76
CA ASN A 61 1.19 8.84 -14.85
C ASN A 61 -0.30 8.93 -15.24
N GLU A 62 -1.18 8.90 -14.25
CA GLU A 62 -2.62 9.01 -14.46
C GLU A 62 -3.01 10.35 -15.09
N ILE A 63 -2.52 11.46 -14.53
CA ILE A 63 -2.84 12.80 -15.01
C ILE A 63 -2.32 12.97 -16.43
N ALA A 64 -1.07 12.56 -16.69
CA ALA A 64 -0.48 12.62 -18.02
C ALA A 64 -1.33 11.85 -19.05
N GLY A 65 -1.71 10.60 -18.74
CA GLY A 65 -2.52 9.78 -19.63
C GLY A 65 -3.88 10.38 -20.01
N ARG A 66 -4.46 11.24 -19.15
CA ARG A 66 -5.71 11.96 -19.43
C ARG A 66 -5.51 13.15 -20.38
N PHE A 67 -4.38 13.84 -20.26
CA PHE A 67 -4.11 15.06 -21.03
C PHE A 67 -3.35 14.83 -22.33
N GLU A 68 -2.61 13.72 -22.47
CA GLU A 68 -1.93 13.36 -23.72
C GLU A 68 -2.91 13.15 -24.89
N ARG A 69 -4.18 12.86 -24.59
CA ARG A 69 -5.26 12.75 -25.59
C ARG A 69 -5.98 14.08 -25.86
N ALA A 70 -5.66 15.14 -25.11
CA ALA A 70 -6.28 16.45 -25.28
C ALA A 70 -5.66 17.19 -26.47
N ALA A 71 -6.49 17.89 -27.26
CA ALA A 71 -6.05 18.63 -28.44
C ALA A 71 -5.30 19.95 -28.12
N ALA A 72 -5.17 20.32 -26.85
CA ALA A 72 -4.56 21.58 -26.43
C ALA A 72 -3.04 21.42 -26.26
N ASP A 73 -2.27 22.37 -26.78
CA ASP A 73 -0.84 22.47 -26.53
C ASP A 73 -0.60 22.87 -25.07
N GLN A 74 0.28 22.14 -24.38
CA GLN A 74 0.64 22.33 -22.96
C GLN A 74 -0.54 22.59 -22.00
N PRO A 75 -1.48 21.63 -21.84
CA PRO A 75 -2.74 21.85 -21.11
C PRO A 75 -2.56 22.17 -19.62
N LEU A 76 -1.39 21.86 -19.05
CA LEU A 76 -1.06 22.06 -17.64
C LEU A 76 -0.33 23.37 -17.35
N LEU A 77 -0.01 24.15 -18.40
CA LEU A 77 0.82 25.36 -18.31
C LEU A 77 0.35 26.33 -17.22
N GLY A 78 1.18 26.42 -16.18
CA GLY A 78 1.00 27.20 -14.96
C GLY A 78 -0.33 26.98 -14.23
N LYS A 79 -0.93 25.81 -14.41
CA LYS A 79 -1.96 25.26 -13.52
C LYS A 79 -1.35 24.27 -12.54
N VAL A 80 -0.33 23.54 -12.97
CA VAL A 80 0.30 22.47 -12.21
C VAL A 80 1.77 22.78 -11.96
N SER A 81 2.21 22.54 -10.73
CA SER A 81 3.62 22.53 -10.36
C SER A 81 4.00 21.22 -9.65
N VAL A 82 5.23 20.76 -9.84
CA VAL A 82 5.84 19.62 -9.13
C VAL A 82 7.10 20.11 -8.43
N ILE A 83 7.17 19.94 -7.11
CA ILE A 83 8.26 20.44 -6.27
C ILE A 83 8.99 19.25 -5.63
N GLY A 84 10.29 19.17 -5.85
CA GLY A 84 11.15 18.19 -5.19
C GLY A 84 12.53 18.12 -5.82
N VAL A 85 13.50 17.66 -5.04
CA VAL A 85 14.91 17.61 -5.47
C VAL A 85 15.23 16.26 -6.10
N GLU A 86 15.12 15.18 -5.34
CA GLU A 86 15.58 13.86 -5.75
C GLU A 86 14.60 12.76 -5.35
N ASP A 87 14.44 11.74 -6.21
CA ASP A 87 13.64 10.56 -5.89
C ASP A 87 14.31 9.79 -4.76
N SER A 88 13.55 9.49 -3.70
CA SER A 88 14.04 8.71 -2.57
C SER A 88 14.50 7.30 -2.96
N TRP A 89 14.11 6.77 -4.12
CA TRP A 89 14.62 5.51 -4.66
C TRP A 89 15.86 5.67 -5.53
N SER A 90 16.32 6.89 -5.82
CA SER A 90 17.52 7.08 -6.63
C SER A 90 18.73 6.39 -5.98
N PRO A 91 19.61 5.73 -6.78
CA PRO A 91 20.83 5.16 -6.24
C PRO A 91 21.78 6.16 -5.57
N SER A 92 21.73 7.44 -5.95
CA SER A 92 22.42 8.54 -5.26
C SER A 92 21.90 8.79 -3.85
N VAL A 93 20.66 8.38 -3.54
CA VAL A 93 20.05 8.47 -2.21
C VAL A 93 20.22 7.17 -1.46
N ARG A 94 19.81 6.02 -2.01
CA ARG A 94 19.74 4.73 -1.28
C ARG A 94 20.84 3.74 -1.61
N GLY A 95 21.79 4.09 -2.48
CA GLY A 95 22.73 3.15 -3.07
C GLY A 95 22.11 2.31 -4.19
N GLN A 96 22.93 1.54 -4.88
CA GLN A 96 22.58 0.58 -5.93
C GLN A 96 21.93 -0.67 -5.35
N GLY A 97 21.28 -1.46 -6.21
CA GLY A 97 20.69 -2.75 -5.87
C GLY A 97 19.19 -2.82 -6.17
N TYR A 98 18.49 -3.68 -5.46
CA TYR A 98 17.11 -4.03 -5.75
C TYR A 98 16.14 -3.48 -4.72
N ILE A 99 14.89 -3.31 -5.12
CA ILE A 99 13.77 -3.07 -4.23
C ILE A 99 13.17 -4.44 -3.90
N ASN A 100 12.87 -4.71 -2.63
CA ASN A 100 12.30 -5.98 -2.14
C ASN A 100 10.83 -6.19 -2.59
N HIS A 101 10.53 -5.94 -3.86
CA HIS A 101 9.25 -6.00 -4.54
C HIS A 101 9.46 -6.37 -6.01
N GLN A 102 8.52 -7.12 -6.58
CA GLN A 102 8.53 -7.46 -8.00
C GLN A 102 8.00 -6.31 -8.86
N ASN A 103 8.51 -6.18 -10.08
CA ASN A 103 8.10 -5.16 -11.04
C ASN A 103 6.59 -5.19 -11.33
N GLU A 104 5.98 -6.37 -11.43
CA GLU A 104 4.55 -6.49 -11.71
C GLU A 104 3.64 -5.90 -10.61
N ILE A 105 4.15 -5.79 -9.39
CA ILE A 105 3.44 -5.23 -8.24
C ILE A 105 3.61 -3.70 -8.23
N ILE A 106 4.86 -3.24 -8.32
CA ILE A 106 5.21 -1.83 -8.04
C ILE A 106 5.46 -0.99 -9.30
N GLY A 107 5.59 -1.58 -10.47
CA GLY A 107 5.82 -0.85 -11.72
C GLY A 107 4.71 0.15 -12.03
N GLN A 108 5.01 1.11 -12.92
CA GLN A 108 4.02 2.06 -13.41
C GLN A 108 2.89 1.34 -14.18
N TRP A 109 1.71 1.94 -14.26
CA TRP A 109 0.64 1.41 -15.12
C TRP A 109 0.93 1.75 -16.58
N ASP A 110 0.72 0.78 -17.47
CA ASP A 110 0.92 0.89 -18.91
C ASP A 110 -0.33 0.43 -19.69
N GLU A 111 -0.23 0.36 -21.02
CA GLU A 111 -1.31 -0.08 -21.90
C GLU A 111 -1.65 -1.58 -21.79
N ARG A 112 -0.70 -2.38 -21.30
CA ARG A 112 -0.81 -3.83 -21.11
C ARG A 112 -0.62 -4.20 -19.65
N ALA A 113 -1.24 -5.30 -19.23
CA ALA A 113 -1.03 -5.86 -17.91
C ALA A 113 0.44 -6.30 -17.78
N PRO A 114 1.11 -6.06 -16.63
CA PRO A 114 2.48 -6.52 -16.43
C PRO A 114 2.62 -8.02 -16.61
N ALA A 115 3.66 -8.43 -17.33
CA ALA A 115 4.04 -9.83 -17.41
C ALA A 115 4.53 -10.33 -16.04
N TYR A 116 4.38 -11.63 -15.80
CA TYR A 116 4.95 -12.25 -14.62
C TYR A 116 6.48 -12.13 -14.66
N ASP A 117 7.05 -11.53 -13.62
CA ASP A 117 8.49 -11.43 -13.40
C ASP A 117 8.77 -11.79 -11.94
N PRO A 118 9.36 -12.97 -11.68
CA PRO A 118 9.67 -13.38 -10.32
C PRO A 118 10.78 -12.54 -9.70
N GLY A 119 11.55 -11.75 -10.47
CA GLY A 119 12.68 -10.96 -9.99
C GLY A 119 12.28 -9.72 -9.19
N TYR A 120 13.18 -9.27 -8.32
CA TYR A 120 13.07 -7.97 -7.67
C TYR A 120 13.34 -6.83 -8.64
N ALA A 121 12.59 -5.74 -8.46
CA ALA A 121 12.74 -4.54 -9.28
C ALA A 121 14.12 -3.93 -9.05
N ASP A 122 14.83 -3.62 -10.14
CA ASP A 122 16.04 -2.82 -10.06
C ASP A 122 15.70 -1.41 -9.58
N ARG A 123 16.44 -0.93 -8.58
CA ARG A 123 16.16 0.35 -7.94
C ARG A 123 16.42 1.53 -8.88
N GLY A 124 17.47 1.46 -9.68
CA GLY A 124 17.83 2.51 -10.63
C GLY A 124 16.82 2.63 -11.76
N GLU A 125 16.41 1.51 -12.34
CA GLU A 125 15.38 1.45 -13.38
C GLU A 125 14.02 1.93 -12.87
N PHE A 126 13.67 1.54 -11.63
CA PHE A 126 12.43 1.99 -10.99
C PHE A 126 12.42 3.51 -10.73
N ALA A 127 13.50 4.06 -10.18
CA ALA A 127 13.64 5.51 -9.98
C ALA A 127 13.62 6.28 -11.31
N ALA A 128 14.31 5.78 -12.34
CA ALA A 128 14.23 6.33 -13.69
C ALA A 128 12.80 6.28 -14.25
N GLY A 129 12.06 5.20 -13.97
CA GLY A 129 10.64 5.07 -14.29
C GLY A 129 9.77 6.15 -13.66
N ASN A 130 10.00 6.46 -12.38
CA ASN A 130 9.31 7.56 -11.70
C ASN A 130 9.64 8.91 -12.36
N GLY A 131 10.93 9.16 -12.63
CA GLY A 131 11.38 10.36 -13.32
C GLY A 131 10.74 10.56 -14.69
N ARG A 132 10.52 9.48 -15.46
CA ARG A 132 9.80 9.53 -16.75
C ARG A 132 8.36 10.03 -16.59
N GLN A 133 7.66 9.62 -15.52
CA GLN A 133 6.27 10.08 -15.28
C GLN A 133 6.21 11.55 -14.92
N ILE A 134 7.18 12.05 -14.13
CA ILE A 134 7.29 13.49 -13.85
C ILE A 134 7.61 14.26 -15.14
N GLY A 135 8.54 13.76 -15.95
CA GLY A 135 8.88 14.37 -17.24
C GLY A 135 7.71 14.41 -18.24
N ARG A 136 6.79 13.45 -18.18
CA ARG A 136 5.53 13.49 -18.97
C ARG A 136 4.61 14.62 -18.53
N LEU A 137 4.55 14.98 -17.25
CA LEU A 137 3.81 16.17 -16.83
C LEU A 137 4.48 17.46 -17.32
N GLU A 138 5.80 17.52 -17.28
CA GLU A 138 6.57 18.66 -17.79
C GLU A 138 6.33 18.89 -19.28
N SER A 139 6.32 17.82 -20.09
CA SER A 139 6.02 17.93 -21.54
C SER A 139 4.61 18.43 -21.82
N LEU A 140 3.67 18.24 -20.89
CA LEU A 140 2.31 18.79 -20.92
C LEU A 140 2.20 20.21 -20.32
N GLY A 141 3.32 20.83 -19.96
CA GLY A 141 3.40 22.20 -19.45
C GLY A 141 3.41 22.35 -17.93
N ALA A 142 3.47 21.27 -17.16
CA ALA A 142 3.62 21.39 -15.71
C ALA A 142 4.99 22.00 -15.35
N GLU A 143 5.01 22.86 -14.34
CA GLU A 143 6.23 23.52 -13.88
C GLU A 143 6.99 22.62 -12.89
N ARG A 144 8.24 22.26 -13.19
CA ARG A 144 9.11 21.55 -12.24
C ARG A 144 10.00 22.52 -11.47
N LEU A 145 10.01 22.38 -10.15
CA LEU A 145 10.81 23.18 -9.24
C LEU A 145 11.71 22.26 -8.41
N GLU A 146 13.00 22.30 -8.72
CA GLU A 146 14.03 21.58 -7.97
C GLU A 146 14.36 22.36 -6.68
N ALA A 147 13.58 22.12 -5.63
CA ALA A 147 13.68 22.76 -4.32
C ALA A 147 12.98 21.91 -3.26
N GLN A 148 13.23 22.23 -1.98
CA GLN A 148 12.51 21.63 -0.87
C GLN A 148 11.45 22.58 -0.33
N VAL A 149 10.29 22.03 0.03
CA VAL A 149 9.27 22.78 0.78
C VAL A 149 9.66 22.80 2.25
N LYS A 150 9.79 24.00 2.83
CA LYS A 150 10.05 24.19 4.26
C LYS A 150 8.76 24.13 5.08
N ASN A 151 7.69 24.75 4.58
CA ASN A 151 6.43 24.88 5.31
C ASN A 151 5.26 25.15 4.35
N ILE A 152 4.06 24.74 4.76
CA ILE A 152 2.80 24.92 4.08
C ILE A 152 1.85 25.65 5.04
N HIS A 153 1.34 26.80 4.61
CA HIS A 153 0.35 27.57 5.37
C HIS A 153 -0.97 27.63 4.61
N ARG A 154 -2.09 27.47 5.31
CA ARG A 154 -3.41 27.75 4.76
C ARG A 154 -3.68 29.25 4.85
N LEU A 155 -4.13 29.84 3.74
CA LEU A 155 -4.53 31.25 3.64
C LEU A 155 -6.03 31.42 3.97
N ASP A 156 -6.46 32.65 4.23
CA ASP A 156 -7.85 32.99 4.61
C ASP A 156 -8.87 32.62 3.53
N ASP A 157 -8.48 32.64 2.26
CA ASP A 157 -9.30 32.23 1.12
C ASP A 157 -9.38 30.71 0.93
N GLY A 158 -8.73 29.94 1.82
CA GLY A 158 -8.69 28.48 1.80
C GLY A 158 -7.60 27.88 0.90
N SER A 159 -6.86 28.69 0.14
CA SER A 159 -5.69 28.23 -0.63
C SER A 159 -4.47 28.01 0.28
N PHE A 160 -3.37 27.50 -0.29
CA PHE A 160 -2.17 27.13 0.44
C PHE A 160 -0.95 27.87 -0.08
N ARG A 161 -0.19 28.47 0.82
CA ARG A 161 1.11 29.07 0.56
C ARG A 161 2.23 28.10 0.92
N LEU A 162 3.08 27.81 -0.05
CA LEU A 162 4.26 26.98 0.07
C LEU A 162 5.51 27.86 0.14
N MET A 163 6.32 27.70 1.18
CA MET A 163 7.61 28.37 1.32
C MET A 163 8.73 27.40 0.98
N LEU A 164 9.55 27.75 0.00
CA LEU A 164 10.67 26.91 -0.45
C LEU A 164 11.97 27.23 0.30
N ASP A 165 12.91 26.31 0.24
CA ASP A 165 14.18 26.42 0.93
C ASP A 165 15.10 27.50 0.36
N ASP A 166 14.99 27.79 -0.93
CA ASP A 166 15.66 28.86 -1.65
C ASP A 166 14.99 30.24 -1.54
N GLY A 167 13.91 30.36 -0.76
CA GLY A 167 13.20 31.61 -0.50
C GLY A 167 12.07 31.93 -1.49
N ARG A 168 11.86 31.11 -2.53
CA ARG A 168 10.66 31.23 -3.38
C ARG A 168 9.39 30.91 -2.59
N VAL A 169 8.29 31.52 -3.02
CA VAL A 169 6.95 31.32 -2.45
C VAL A 169 5.98 31.03 -3.59
N LEU A 170 5.08 30.08 -3.36
CA LEU A 170 4.03 29.70 -4.31
C LEU A 170 2.70 29.56 -3.60
N ASP A 171 1.62 29.99 -4.24
CA ASP A 171 0.26 29.77 -3.76
C ASP A 171 -0.45 28.71 -4.63
N SER A 172 -1.20 27.80 -4.01
CA SER A 172 -1.88 26.67 -4.67
C SER A 172 -3.26 26.41 -4.07
N ARG A 173 -4.27 26.10 -4.89
CA ARG A 173 -5.60 25.70 -4.40
C ARG A 173 -5.60 24.30 -3.81
N GLN A 174 -4.95 23.36 -4.50
CA GLN A 174 -4.77 22.00 -4.03
C GLN A 174 -3.29 21.69 -3.82
N VAL A 175 -2.96 21.00 -2.74
CA VAL A 175 -1.60 20.50 -2.46
C VAL A 175 -1.66 19.00 -2.28
N VAL A 176 -0.88 18.27 -3.08
CA VAL A 176 -0.73 16.81 -2.95
C VAL A 176 0.65 16.50 -2.38
N LEU A 177 0.70 16.02 -1.15
CA LEU A 177 1.92 15.80 -0.38
C LEU A 177 2.31 14.32 -0.41
N GLY A 178 3.31 13.99 -1.22
CA GLY A 178 3.88 12.65 -1.38
C GLY A 178 5.39 12.62 -1.12
N ALA A 179 5.88 13.36 -0.12
CA ALA A 179 7.29 13.52 0.22
C ALA A 179 7.92 12.31 0.95
N GLY A 180 7.26 11.14 0.93
CA GLY A 180 7.72 9.95 1.64
C GLY A 180 7.61 10.04 3.17
N ALA A 181 8.15 9.03 3.85
CA ALA A 181 8.07 8.90 5.30
C ALA A 181 9.18 9.65 6.07
N GLY A 182 10.06 10.34 5.35
CA GLY A 182 11.21 11.08 5.89
C GLY A 182 12.51 10.27 5.93
N PRO A 183 13.64 10.93 6.27
CA PRO A 183 14.95 10.29 6.38
C PRO A 183 15.01 9.36 7.59
N HIS A 184 16.03 8.50 7.64
CA HIS A 184 16.30 7.68 8.82
C HIS A 184 16.58 8.55 10.06
N THR A 185 16.06 8.12 11.21
CA THR A 185 16.22 8.83 12.48
C THR A 185 17.70 8.84 12.86
N SER A 186 18.27 10.04 12.98
CA SER A 186 19.69 10.20 13.30
C SER A 186 19.99 9.92 14.76
N ILE A 187 21.12 9.25 15.02
CA ILE A 187 21.70 9.09 16.36
C ILE A 187 22.77 10.15 16.68
N TRP A 188 23.09 11.02 15.72
CA TRP A 188 24.15 12.03 15.85
C TRP A 188 23.67 13.31 16.55
N ASN A 189 22.39 13.45 16.85
CA ASN A 189 21.83 14.71 17.29
C ASN A 189 22.12 14.97 18.78
N GLN A 190 23.18 15.73 19.05
CA GLN A 190 23.56 16.22 20.39
C GLN A 190 22.95 17.59 20.74
N GLY A 191 22.21 18.22 19.81
CA GLY A 191 21.57 19.53 20.00
C GLY A 191 20.06 19.45 20.29
N ALA A 192 19.53 20.50 20.92
CA ALA A 192 18.09 20.67 21.15
C ALA A 192 17.48 21.66 20.12
N PRO A 193 16.20 21.48 19.72
CA PRO A 193 15.26 20.44 20.16
C PRO A 193 15.33 19.16 19.31
N GLN A 194 15.36 18.01 19.99
CA GLN A 194 15.23 16.69 19.36
C GLN A 194 13.79 16.40 18.94
N THR A 195 13.61 15.68 17.83
CA THR A 195 12.30 15.18 17.41
C THR A 195 11.80 14.07 18.34
N VAL A 196 10.53 13.69 18.20
CA VAL A 196 9.97 12.55 18.95
C VAL A 196 10.67 11.24 18.59
N ALA A 197 11.07 11.05 17.33
CA ALA A 197 11.77 9.85 16.89
C ALA A 197 13.18 9.78 17.53
N GLU A 198 13.92 10.88 17.52
CA GLU A 198 15.25 10.95 18.13
C GLU A 198 15.22 10.72 19.65
N LYS A 199 14.23 11.28 20.35
CA LYS A 199 14.05 11.04 21.79
C LYS A 199 13.87 9.55 22.12
N ARG A 200 13.24 8.78 21.24
CA ARG A 200 13.07 7.31 21.42
C ARG A 200 14.41 6.56 21.31
N LEU A 201 15.44 7.16 20.73
CA LEU A 201 16.79 6.62 20.60
C LEU A 201 17.73 7.09 21.71
N GLY A 202 17.22 7.75 22.77
CA GLY A 202 18.04 8.23 23.89
C GLY A 202 18.74 7.14 24.72
N ASN A 203 18.48 5.87 24.42
CA ASN A 203 19.18 4.68 24.91
C ASN A 203 20.48 4.37 24.14
N ILE A 204 20.78 5.09 23.06
CA ILE A 204 22.01 4.97 22.27
C ILE A 204 22.89 6.18 22.57
N ARG A 205 24.15 5.94 22.93
CA ARG A 205 25.14 6.98 23.25
C ARG A 205 26.39 6.83 22.39
N LEU A 206 26.89 7.96 21.92
CA LEU A 206 28.13 8.06 21.16
C LEU A 206 29.21 8.69 22.04
N ASP A 207 30.27 7.95 22.32
CA ASP A 207 31.48 8.49 22.94
C ASP A 207 32.44 8.99 21.84
N GLN A 208 33.02 10.17 22.05
CA GLN A 208 33.91 10.84 21.09
C GLN A 208 33.35 10.85 19.64
N PRO A 209 32.19 11.48 19.38
CA PRO A 209 31.47 11.38 18.10
C PRO A 209 32.32 11.66 16.85
N GLU A 210 33.21 12.65 16.91
CA GLU A 210 34.07 12.98 15.78
C GLU A 210 35.02 11.84 15.40
N ALA A 211 35.48 11.04 16.36
CA ALA A 211 36.31 9.86 16.12
C ALA A 211 35.53 8.67 15.53
N LEU A 212 34.19 8.71 15.57
CA LEU A 212 33.31 7.68 15.04
C LEU A 212 32.86 7.94 13.59
N ARG A 213 33.15 9.13 13.05
CA ARG A 213 32.76 9.53 11.69
C ARG A 213 33.31 8.55 10.65
N GLY A 214 32.45 8.19 9.69
CA GLY A 214 32.80 7.25 8.62
C GLY A 214 32.80 5.77 9.04
N LYS A 215 32.58 5.44 10.33
CA LYS A 215 32.41 4.06 10.84
C LYS A 215 31.02 3.80 11.36
N VAL A 216 30.40 4.83 11.94
CA VAL A 216 28.98 4.86 12.31
C VAL A 216 28.23 5.53 11.17
N MET A 217 27.29 4.84 10.54
CA MET A 217 26.59 5.30 9.33
C MET A 217 25.11 4.98 9.42
N ASP A 218 24.24 5.80 8.82
CA ASP A 218 22.86 5.34 8.59
C ASP A 218 22.83 4.29 7.47
N LEU A 219 21.67 3.63 7.31
CA LEU A 219 21.43 2.66 6.24
C LEU A 219 21.86 3.20 4.87
N ASP A 220 21.36 4.37 4.49
CA ASP A 220 21.53 4.91 3.15
C ASP A 220 23.00 5.29 2.90
N GLU A 221 23.69 5.85 3.91
CA GLU A 221 25.13 6.12 3.87
C GLU A 221 25.95 4.83 3.72
N PHE A 222 25.61 3.77 4.45
CA PHE A 222 26.27 2.47 4.32
C PHE A 222 26.10 1.89 2.92
N MET A 223 24.88 1.91 2.37
CA MET A 223 24.62 1.41 1.02
C MET A 223 25.47 2.15 -0.01
N ARG A 224 25.45 3.49 -0.02
CA ARG A 224 26.27 4.30 -0.94
C ARG A 224 27.77 4.07 -0.75
N ALA A 225 28.25 3.99 0.50
CA ALA A 225 29.66 3.74 0.78
C ALA A 225 30.10 2.37 0.26
N SER A 226 29.23 1.35 0.36
CA SER A 226 29.49 0.00 -0.13
C SER A 226 29.51 -0.12 -1.64
N ASP A 227 28.83 0.78 -2.36
CA ASP A 227 28.89 0.81 -3.82
C ASP A 227 30.18 1.45 -4.32
N VAL A 228 30.65 2.49 -3.62
CA VAL A 228 31.88 3.20 -3.98
C VAL A 228 33.12 2.34 -3.73
N ASP A 229 33.17 1.66 -2.57
CA ASP A 229 34.30 0.81 -2.20
C ASP A 229 33.80 -0.47 -1.48
N PRO A 230 33.36 -1.50 -2.24
CA PRO A 230 32.87 -2.74 -1.65
C PRO A 230 33.96 -3.51 -0.89
N ALA A 231 35.22 -3.42 -1.35
CA ALA A 231 36.35 -4.12 -0.74
C ALA A 231 36.65 -3.64 0.68
N ARG A 232 36.27 -2.40 1.01
CA ARG A 232 36.35 -1.81 2.36
C ARG A 232 35.64 -2.62 3.44
N PHE A 233 34.61 -3.39 3.07
CA PHE A 233 33.74 -4.10 3.99
C PHE A 233 33.99 -5.62 4.04
N ALA A 234 34.73 -6.17 3.08
CA ALA A 234 34.99 -7.60 2.99
C ALA A 234 35.78 -8.12 4.20
N GLY A 235 35.27 -9.18 4.84
CA GLY A 235 35.88 -9.79 6.04
C GLY A 235 35.79 -8.96 7.33
N LYS A 236 35.21 -7.75 7.26
CA LYS A 236 35.03 -6.82 8.38
C LYS A 236 33.82 -7.19 9.22
N THR A 237 33.83 -6.81 10.50
CA THR A 237 32.66 -6.97 11.36
C THR A 237 31.74 -5.75 11.22
N VAL A 238 30.57 -5.95 10.61
CA VAL A 238 29.55 -4.92 10.41
C VAL A 238 28.38 -5.21 11.34
N VAL A 239 28.09 -4.25 12.22
CA VAL A 239 26.93 -4.34 13.12
C VAL A 239 25.78 -3.56 12.50
N VAL A 240 24.67 -4.22 12.23
CA VAL A 240 23.46 -3.58 11.71
C VAL A 240 22.43 -3.50 12.83
N HIS A 241 21.95 -2.30 13.15
CA HIS A 241 20.96 -2.07 14.20
C HIS A 241 19.63 -1.57 13.64
N GLY A 242 18.61 -2.42 13.72
CA GLY A 242 17.26 -2.17 13.26
C GLY A 242 16.66 -3.45 12.65
N PRO A 243 15.39 -3.79 12.92
CA PRO A 243 14.79 -5.02 12.40
C PRO A 243 14.49 -4.88 10.90
N ASN A 244 13.25 -4.54 10.51
CA ASN A 244 12.82 -4.54 9.11
C ASN A 244 13.60 -3.56 8.23
N ALA A 245 13.86 -2.34 8.71
CA ALA A 245 14.65 -1.37 7.96
C ALA A 245 16.13 -1.78 7.82
N GLY A 246 16.63 -2.68 8.67
CA GLY A 246 18.01 -3.18 8.59
C GLY A 246 18.22 -4.33 7.61
N ILE A 247 17.14 -4.93 7.08
CA ILE A 247 17.21 -6.11 6.19
C ILE A 247 18.12 -5.82 4.99
N ASP A 248 17.96 -4.68 4.33
CA ASP A 248 18.77 -4.31 3.15
C ASP A 248 20.26 -4.17 3.49
N ALA A 249 20.60 -3.58 4.64
CA ALA A 249 21.99 -3.48 5.09
C ALA A 249 22.58 -4.85 5.45
N VAL A 250 21.79 -5.73 6.05
CA VAL A 250 22.23 -7.10 6.40
C VAL A 250 22.49 -7.91 5.14
N GLU A 251 21.57 -7.86 4.17
CA GLU A 251 21.73 -8.52 2.88
C GLU A 251 23.01 -8.02 2.19
N ARG A 252 23.16 -6.69 2.09
CA ARG A 252 24.33 -6.07 1.48
C ARG A 252 25.64 -6.43 2.19
N ALA A 253 25.67 -6.39 3.52
CA ALA A 253 26.87 -6.78 4.27
C ALA A 253 27.23 -8.26 4.04
N GLY A 254 26.22 -9.14 3.93
CA GLY A 254 26.40 -10.53 3.56
C GLY A 254 27.00 -10.71 2.15
N GLU A 255 26.46 -10.01 1.15
CA GLU A 255 26.98 -10.02 -0.23
C GLU A 255 28.45 -9.61 -0.32
N LEU A 256 28.86 -8.64 0.50
CA LEU A 256 30.24 -8.13 0.55
C LEU A 256 31.20 -9.08 1.28
N GLY A 257 30.70 -10.18 1.87
CA GLY A 257 31.49 -11.11 2.68
C GLY A 257 31.89 -10.54 4.04
N ALA A 258 31.12 -9.59 4.58
CA ALA A 258 31.31 -9.10 5.94
C ALA A 258 30.82 -10.13 6.98
N LYS A 259 31.37 -10.05 8.18
CA LYS A 259 30.83 -10.73 9.37
C LYS A 259 29.75 -9.85 9.98
N VAL A 260 28.50 -10.32 9.94
CA VAL A 260 27.37 -9.52 10.39
C VAL A 260 27.00 -9.87 11.83
N ALA A 261 26.77 -8.85 12.65
CA ALA A 261 26.02 -8.96 13.89
C ALA A 261 24.79 -8.05 13.80
N TRP A 262 23.60 -8.58 14.09
CA TRP A 262 22.35 -7.88 13.85
C TRP A 262 21.65 -7.54 15.16
N PHE A 263 21.69 -6.26 15.51
CA PHE A 263 21.08 -5.72 16.72
C PHE A 263 19.61 -5.42 16.51
N VAL A 264 18.77 -5.96 17.40
CA VAL A 264 17.33 -5.68 17.45
C VAL A 264 16.89 -5.50 18.89
N ARG A 265 15.89 -4.65 19.17
CA ARG A 265 15.41 -4.46 20.54
C ARG A 265 14.46 -5.57 20.97
N SER A 266 13.21 -5.49 20.53
CA SER A 266 12.16 -6.47 20.87
C SER A 266 11.69 -7.23 19.64
N THR A 267 11.43 -6.53 18.54
CA THR A 267 10.91 -7.09 17.28
C THR A 267 12.00 -7.82 16.50
N ALA A 268 11.74 -9.06 16.09
CA ALA A 268 12.58 -9.77 15.13
C ALA A 268 12.36 -9.19 13.72
N PRO A 269 13.35 -9.25 12.81
CA PRO A 269 13.11 -8.90 11.42
C PRO A 269 12.03 -9.82 10.84
N VAL A 270 11.10 -9.23 10.10
CA VAL A 270 10.02 -9.95 9.42
C VAL A 270 10.50 -10.23 8.00
N LEU A 271 10.91 -11.47 7.77
CA LEU A 271 11.30 -11.96 6.46
C LEU A 271 10.09 -12.63 5.83
N LEU A 272 9.67 -12.09 4.70
CA LEU A 272 8.46 -12.51 4.04
C LEU A 272 8.63 -13.85 3.35
N ASP A 273 7.59 -14.67 3.34
CA ASP A 273 7.68 -15.97 2.69
C ASP A 273 7.91 -15.81 1.19
N GLY A 274 8.75 -16.68 0.62
CA GLY A 274 9.17 -16.57 -0.76
C GLY A 274 10.01 -15.32 -1.07
N ASN A 275 10.57 -14.59 -0.10
CA ASN A 275 11.56 -13.55 -0.41
C ASN A 275 12.78 -14.12 -1.20
N GLN A 276 13.55 -13.25 -1.86
CA GLN A 276 14.72 -13.60 -2.68
C GLN A 276 16.04 -13.21 -2.02
N LEU A 277 16.01 -12.85 -0.73
CA LEU A 277 17.21 -12.51 0.03
C LEU A 277 18.02 -13.79 0.27
N GLN A 278 19.34 -13.70 0.08
CA GLN A 278 20.26 -14.83 0.19
C GLN A 278 20.89 -14.91 1.58
N PHE A 279 21.20 -13.77 2.20
CA PHE A 279 21.98 -13.71 3.43
C PHE A 279 21.13 -13.37 4.66
N ALA A 280 20.25 -12.38 4.56
CA ALA A 280 19.40 -11.94 5.67
C ALA A 280 18.57 -13.07 6.30
N PRO A 281 18.01 -14.04 5.55
CA PRO A 281 17.27 -15.15 6.15
C PRO A 281 18.08 -16.01 7.11
N GLU A 282 19.31 -16.35 6.77
CA GLU A 282 20.15 -17.18 7.63
C GLU A 282 20.74 -16.38 8.79
N LEU A 283 21.14 -15.13 8.53
CA LEU A 283 21.62 -14.22 9.57
C LEU A 283 20.54 -13.87 10.60
N SER A 284 19.26 -13.87 10.22
CA SER A 284 18.16 -13.70 11.17
C SER A 284 18.05 -14.82 12.21
N LYS A 285 18.61 -16.00 11.93
CA LYS A 285 18.61 -17.16 12.85
C LYS A 285 19.88 -17.22 13.70
N THR A 286 21.00 -16.76 13.14
CA THR A 286 22.33 -17.03 13.69
C THR A 286 23.04 -15.80 14.25
N ALA A 287 22.67 -14.59 13.81
CA ALA A 287 23.40 -13.36 14.09
C ALA A 287 22.60 -12.31 14.90
N LEU A 288 21.41 -12.65 15.42
CA LEU A 288 20.59 -11.70 16.18
C LEU A 288 21.08 -11.49 17.62
N HIS A 289 21.21 -10.23 18.01
CA HIS A 289 21.47 -9.80 19.39
C HIS A 289 20.32 -8.91 19.87
N LYS A 290 19.79 -9.21 21.06
CA LYS A 290 18.78 -8.37 21.70
C LYS A 290 19.46 -7.21 22.44
N VAL A 291 19.14 -5.97 22.07
CA VAL A 291 19.81 -4.76 22.57
C VAL A 291 18.81 -3.73 23.06
N ASP A 292 18.97 -3.27 24.30
CA ASP A 292 18.21 -2.19 24.91
C ASP A 292 19.04 -0.92 25.07
N GLY A 293 20.08 -0.92 25.91
CA GLY A 293 21.05 0.18 26.00
C GLY A 293 22.25 -0.08 25.10
N LEU A 294 22.77 0.97 24.46
CA LEU A 294 23.98 0.88 23.62
C LEU A 294 24.88 2.10 23.81
N GLU A 295 26.16 1.85 24.07
CA GLU A 295 27.22 2.84 24.02
C GLU A 295 28.23 2.45 22.94
N ILE A 296 28.54 3.39 22.05
CA ILE A 296 29.45 3.23 20.92
C ILE A 296 30.66 4.11 21.18
N ALA A 297 31.84 3.49 21.27
CA ALA A 297 33.10 4.19 21.52
C ALA A 297 34.17 3.76 20.51
N PRO A 298 35.23 4.55 20.30
CA PRO A 298 36.40 4.12 19.54
C PRO A 298 37.00 2.84 20.14
N GLY A 299 37.26 1.85 19.29
CA GLY A 299 37.85 0.57 19.65
C GLY A 299 39.35 0.52 19.39
N GLU A 300 39.95 -0.65 19.61
CA GLU A 300 41.33 -0.92 19.23
C GLU A 300 41.48 -1.03 17.71
N SER A 301 42.69 -0.80 17.19
CA SER A 301 43.04 -1.02 15.77
C SER A 301 42.09 -0.34 14.76
N ASP A 302 41.70 0.91 15.05
CA ASP A 302 40.77 1.69 14.22
C ASP A 302 39.33 1.12 14.16
N GLY A 303 38.97 0.19 15.06
CA GLY A 303 37.61 -0.35 15.18
C GLY A 303 36.68 0.46 16.09
N LEU A 304 35.58 -0.18 16.47
CA LEU A 304 34.52 0.29 17.35
C LEU A 304 34.37 -0.69 18.51
N LYS A 305 34.20 -0.16 19.72
CA LYS A 305 33.75 -0.92 20.89
C LYS A 305 32.28 -0.61 21.14
N LEU A 306 31.44 -1.64 21.06
CA LEU A 306 30.01 -1.56 21.37
C LEU A 306 29.78 -2.19 22.75
N SER A 307 29.30 -1.39 23.70
CA SER A 307 28.89 -1.86 25.03
C SER A 307 27.37 -1.81 25.10
N TYR A 308 26.71 -2.94 25.34
CA TYR A 308 25.26 -3.02 25.28
C TYR A 308 24.63 -3.88 26.37
N THR A 309 23.36 -3.65 26.64
CA THR A 309 22.55 -4.46 27.55
C THR A 309 21.41 -5.13 26.79
N ALA A 310 20.98 -6.31 27.26
CA ALA A 310 19.76 -6.93 26.75
C ALA A 310 18.50 -6.23 27.32
N PRO A 311 17.34 -6.34 26.66
CA PRO A 311 16.06 -5.96 27.26
C PRO A 311 15.78 -6.81 28.52
N GLY A 312 15.34 -6.19 29.62
CA GLY A 312 15.10 -6.88 30.89
C GLY A 312 13.81 -6.45 31.58
N SER A 313 13.26 -7.33 32.43
CA SER A 313 12.02 -7.12 33.19
C SER A 313 12.22 -6.43 34.56
N GLY A 314 13.22 -5.55 34.68
CA GLY A 314 13.46 -4.75 35.89
C GLY A 314 14.68 -5.13 36.76
N ALA A 315 15.45 -6.18 36.39
CA ALA A 315 16.75 -6.46 37.01
C ALA A 315 17.92 -5.89 36.18
N PRO A 316 19.02 -5.40 36.79
CA PRO A 316 20.19 -4.91 36.07
C PRO A 316 20.75 -6.00 35.15
N GLN A 317 20.77 -5.72 33.85
CA GLN A 317 21.31 -6.64 32.86
C GLN A 317 22.84 -6.51 32.81
N ALA A 318 23.53 -7.63 32.64
CA ALA A 318 24.98 -7.61 32.46
C ALA A 318 25.33 -6.84 31.18
N VAL A 319 26.30 -5.93 31.28
CA VAL A 319 26.84 -5.23 30.11
C VAL A 319 27.66 -6.22 29.28
N GLN A 320 27.27 -6.37 28.03
CA GLN A 320 27.96 -7.16 27.02
C GLN A 320 28.82 -6.23 26.17
N SER A 321 29.89 -6.76 25.58
CA SER A 321 30.78 -5.99 24.69
C SER A 321 31.01 -6.74 23.38
N LEU A 322 31.01 -6.00 22.28
CA LEU A 322 31.33 -6.49 20.95
C LEU A 322 32.28 -5.51 20.25
N GLN A 323 33.30 -6.05 19.58
CA GLN A 323 34.19 -5.27 18.71
C GLN A 323 33.64 -5.31 17.29
N ALA A 324 33.63 -4.17 16.62
CA ALA A 324 33.16 -4.04 15.24
C ALA A 324 34.09 -3.12 14.44
N ASP A 325 34.07 -3.22 13.12
CA ASP A 325 34.72 -2.23 12.25
C ASP A 325 33.73 -1.12 11.88
N TYR A 326 32.45 -1.49 11.71
CA TYR A 326 31.38 -0.59 11.28
C TYR A 326 30.11 -0.81 12.10
N TYR A 327 29.34 0.25 12.28
CA TYR A 327 28.01 0.21 12.86
C TYR A 327 27.03 0.97 11.96
N VAL A 328 25.97 0.29 11.54
CA VAL A 328 24.95 0.80 10.65
C VAL A 328 23.64 0.91 11.41
N TYR A 329 23.04 2.11 11.49
CA TYR A 329 21.75 2.30 12.13
C TYR A 329 20.62 2.46 11.11
N ALA A 330 19.60 1.62 11.27
CA ALA A 330 18.38 1.57 10.47
C ALA A 330 17.15 1.63 11.40
N LEU A 331 17.08 2.68 12.22
CA LEU A 331 16.18 2.76 13.38
C LEU A 331 14.84 3.47 13.10
N GLY A 332 14.30 3.28 11.89
CA GLY A 332 13.07 3.89 11.43
C GLY A 332 13.23 5.31 10.91
N GLN A 333 12.18 5.84 10.29
CA GLN A 333 12.17 7.15 9.64
C GLN A 333 11.61 8.23 10.56
N ASP A 334 11.99 9.48 10.32
CA ASP A 334 11.55 10.63 11.08
C ASP A 334 10.77 11.63 10.21
N ILE A 335 9.45 11.53 10.32
CA ILE A 335 8.50 12.37 9.58
C ILE A 335 8.58 13.87 9.95
N ASN A 336 9.26 14.23 11.05
CA ASN A 336 9.39 15.61 11.52
C ASN A 336 10.75 16.24 11.19
N LYS A 337 11.60 15.55 10.41
CA LYS A 337 12.83 16.16 9.90
C LYS A 337 12.55 17.13 8.74
N PRO A 338 13.38 18.17 8.56
CA PRO A 338 13.27 19.07 7.42
C PRO A 338 13.14 18.30 6.10
N GLY A 339 12.27 18.79 5.20
CA GLY A 339 11.98 18.12 3.93
C GLY A 339 11.02 16.93 4.02
N SER A 340 10.47 16.61 5.21
CA SER A 340 9.46 15.56 5.42
C SER A 340 8.06 16.12 5.65
N ALA A 341 7.01 15.33 5.37
CA ALA A 341 5.63 15.79 5.42
C ALA A 341 5.22 16.39 6.78
N GLY A 342 5.62 15.76 7.90
CA GLY A 342 5.28 16.24 9.24
C GLY A 342 5.94 17.59 9.57
N ALA A 343 7.16 17.82 9.09
CA ALA A 343 7.84 19.11 9.23
C ALA A 343 7.21 20.22 8.39
N MET A 344 6.68 19.89 7.21
CA MET A 344 6.03 20.86 6.31
C MET A 344 4.64 21.28 6.78
N LEU A 345 3.89 20.37 7.41
CA LEU A 345 2.48 20.60 7.73
C LEU A 345 2.27 21.44 8.99
N VAL A 346 3.18 21.36 9.98
CA VAL A 346 3.14 22.10 11.25
C VAL A 346 1.72 22.19 11.85
N GLU A 347 1.02 23.32 11.68
CA GLU A 347 -0.31 23.59 12.22
C GLU A 347 -1.44 22.83 11.49
N ILE A 348 -1.26 22.54 10.20
CA ILE A 348 -2.23 21.80 9.38
C ILE A 348 -2.31 20.34 9.83
N ALA A 349 -1.25 19.80 10.43
CA ALA A 349 -1.20 18.39 10.84
C ALA A 349 -2.33 18.00 11.81
N SER A 350 -2.75 18.90 12.71
CA SER A 350 -3.87 18.65 13.62
C SER A 350 -5.26 18.82 12.98
N GLN A 351 -5.32 19.31 11.75
CA GLN A 351 -6.55 19.50 10.96
C GLN A 351 -6.74 18.39 9.92
N LEU A 352 -5.88 17.37 9.94
CA LEU A 352 -6.00 16.23 9.05
C LEU A 352 -7.17 15.32 9.48
N GLU A 353 -7.83 14.75 8.48
CA GLU A 353 -8.85 13.72 8.60
C GLU A 353 -8.57 12.58 7.60
N PRO A 354 -9.03 11.36 7.88
CA PRO A 354 -8.85 10.23 6.98
C PRO A 354 -9.69 10.33 5.71
N VAL A 355 -9.13 9.86 4.59
CA VAL A 355 -9.87 9.58 3.37
C VAL A 355 -10.21 8.08 3.35
N TYR A 356 -11.46 7.74 3.64
CA TYR A 356 -11.93 6.36 3.64
C TYR A 356 -12.18 5.81 2.23
N ASP A 357 -12.18 4.48 2.12
CA ASP A 357 -12.45 3.74 0.87
C ASP A 357 -13.95 3.71 0.53
N TYR A 358 -14.56 4.87 0.32
CA TYR A 358 -15.99 4.99 -0.02
C TYR A 358 -16.38 4.27 -1.33
N ASN A 359 -15.40 4.01 -2.21
CA ASN A 359 -15.60 3.28 -3.46
C ASN A 359 -15.43 1.76 -3.30
N GLN A 360 -15.18 1.28 -2.07
CA GLN A 360 -15.10 -0.15 -1.73
C GLN A 360 -14.08 -0.92 -2.59
N VAL A 361 -12.93 -0.29 -2.87
CA VAL A 361 -11.85 -0.88 -3.67
C VAL A 361 -11.19 -2.06 -2.94
N TYR A 362 -11.09 -1.97 -1.62
CA TYR A 362 -10.43 -2.95 -0.76
C TYR A 362 -11.41 -3.79 0.06
N SER A 363 -12.56 -3.22 0.43
CA SER A 363 -13.54 -3.89 1.28
C SER A 363 -14.95 -3.41 0.97
N ASP A 364 -15.93 -4.31 1.12
CA ASP A 364 -17.35 -3.94 1.10
C ASP A 364 -17.74 -3.05 2.30
N GLN A 365 -16.85 -2.90 3.28
CA GLN A 365 -17.02 -2.02 4.43
C GLN A 365 -16.07 -0.80 4.31
N PRO A 366 -16.55 0.35 3.79
CA PRO A 366 -15.70 1.48 3.41
C PRO A 366 -14.94 2.11 4.60
N PHE A 367 -15.47 1.98 5.81
CA PHE A 367 -14.86 2.48 7.05
C PHE A 367 -13.64 1.67 7.53
N ARG A 368 -13.41 0.47 6.97
CA ARG A 368 -12.26 -0.37 7.37
C ARG A 368 -10.96 0.05 6.73
N THR A 369 -10.98 0.80 5.63
CA THR A 369 -9.76 1.15 4.90
C THR A 369 -9.65 2.64 4.76
N VAL A 370 -8.50 3.19 5.14
CA VAL A 370 -8.13 4.59 4.90
C VAL A 370 -7.10 4.61 3.79
N LEU A 371 -7.35 5.36 2.72
CA LEU A 371 -6.51 5.44 1.51
C LEU A 371 -5.45 6.54 1.60
N GLY A 372 -5.73 7.61 2.35
CA GLY A 372 -4.88 8.77 2.52
C GLY A 372 -5.38 9.67 3.65
N LEU A 373 -4.75 10.83 3.81
CA LEU A 373 -5.20 11.87 4.75
C LEU A 373 -5.50 13.14 3.98
N GLN A 374 -6.40 13.97 4.47
CA GLN A 374 -6.70 15.26 3.87
C GLN A 374 -6.91 16.34 4.93
N SER A 375 -6.75 17.61 4.57
CA SER A 375 -7.21 18.70 5.43
C SER A 375 -8.74 18.71 5.49
N ARG A 376 -9.33 18.98 6.65
CA ARG A 376 -10.79 19.09 6.80
C ARG A 376 -11.43 20.00 5.73
N GLY A 377 -12.48 19.47 5.08
CA GLY A 377 -13.20 20.16 4.00
C GLY A 377 -12.48 20.16 2.65
N ALA A 378 -11.36 19.43 2.53
CA ALA A 378 -10.75 19.18 1.23
C ALA A 378 -11.73 18.45 0.30
N ASN A 379 -11.71 18.85 -0.95
CA ASN A 379 -12.50 18.26 -2.01
C ASN A 379 -11.72 18.37 -3.32
N SER A 380 -12.41 18.18 -4.43
CA SER A 380 -11.79 18.16 -5.75
C SER A 380 -11.52 19.55 -6.35
N ASP A 381 -12.02 20.61 -5.72
CA ASP A 381 -11.75 22.02 -6.07
C ASP A 381 -10.59 22.63 -5.29
N GLY A 382 -10.18 22.03 -4.17
CA GLY A 382 -9.10 22.55 -3.33
C GLY A 382 -8.92 21.76 -2.03
N GLY A 383 -7.80 21.99 -1.34
CA GLY A 383 -7.45 21.30 -0.10
C GLY A 383 -6.05 20.69 -0.13
N LEU A 384 -5.63 20.14 1.00
CA LEU A 384 -4.38 19.38 1.11
C LEU A 384 -4.69 17.89 1.20
N VAL A 385 -3.98 17.07 0.42
CA VAL A 385 -4.08 15.61 0.43
C VAL A 385 -2.70 15.01 0.66
N VAL A 386 -2.56 14.15 1.67
CA VAL A 386 -1.35 13.38 1.96
C VAL A 386 -1.51 11.97 1.40
N VAL A 387 -0.50 11.53 0.65
CA VAL A 387 -0.50 10.22 -0.03
C VAL A 387 0.78 9.43 0.28
N GLY A 388 0.72 8.12 0.04
CA GLY A 388 1.87 7.24 0.14
C GLY A 388 2.41 7.04 1.55
N ALA A 389 3.72 6.82 1.68
CA ALA A 389 4.35 6.43 2.95
C ALA A 389 4.20 7.47 4.08
N ALA A 390 3.97 8.75 3.75
CA ALA A 390 3.70 9.80 4.74
C ALA A 390 2.41 9.53 5.54
N VAL A 391 1.41 8.88 4.92
CA VAL A 391 0.14 8.53 5.55
C VAL A 391 0.38 7.64 6.76
N ALA A 392 1.16 6.56 6.61
CA ALA A 392 1.44 5.62 7.69
C ALA A 392 2.15 6.27 8.89
N GLN A 393 3.00 7.28 8.65
CA GLN A 393 3.71 7.99 9.71
C GLN A 393 2.81 8.97 10.48
N LEU A 394 1.77 9.51 9.84
CA LEU A 394 0.89 10.52 10.43
C LEU A 394 -0.41 9.92 11.01
N ALA A 395 -0.88 8.80 10.45
CA ALA A 395 -2.18 8.19 10.75
C ALA A 395 -2.43 7.91 12.24
N GLY A 396 -1.39 7.52 12.99
CA GLY A 396 -1.51 7.21 14.42
C GLY A 396 -2.00 8.38 15.29
N LYS A 397 -1.96 9.63 14.79
CA LYS A 397 -2.45 10.83 15.49
C LYS A 397 -3.76 11.38 14.92
N VAL A 398 -4.20 10.89 13.76
CA VAL A 398 -5.40 11.38 13.09
C VAL A 398 -6.61 10.64 13.65
N GLN A 399 -7.63 11.40 14.06
CA GLN A 399 -8.86 10.87 14.62
C GLN A 399 -9.81 10.38 13.53
N HIS A 400 -10.67 9.42 13.87
CA HIS A 400 -11.71 8.93 12.99
C HIS A 400 -12.79 10.01 12.74
N THR A 401 -13.26 10.11 11.49
CA THR A 401 -14.34 11.03 11.09
C THR A 401 -15.44 10.33 10.27
N TYR A 402 -15.37 9.00 10.13
CA TYR A 402 -16.33 8.26 9.28
C TYR A 402 -17.78 8.45 9.71
N LEU A 403 -18.05 8.33 11.01
CA LEU A 403 -19.41 8.41 11.56
C LEU A 403 -20.02 9.79 11.32
N ASP A 404 -19.24 10.85 11.47
CA ASP A 404 -19.68 12.23 11.21
C ASP A 404 -20.06 12.38 9.72
N HIS A 405 -19.17 11.97 8.81
CA HIS A 405 -19.45 12.03 7.37
C HIS A 405 -20.63 11.13 6.96
N ALA A 406 -20.80 9.97 7.60
CA ALA A 406 -21.90 9.06 7.34
C ALA A 406 -23.23 9.65 7.83
N ALA A 407 -23.26 10.27 9.01
CA ALA A 407 -24.43 10.98 9.52
C ALA A 407 -24.81 12.14 8.59
N GLU A 408 -23.86 12.97 8.15
CA GLU A 408 -24.10 14.06 7.20
C GLU A 408 -24.72 13.57 5.88
N ARG A 409 -24.23 12.45 5.32
CA ARG A 409 -24.81 11.84 4.11
C ARG A 409 -26.24 11.37 4.35
N ILE A 410 -26.50 10.71 5.47
CA ILE A 410 -27.83 10.23 5.84
C ILE A 410 -28.80 11.42 5.99
N LEU A 411 -28.42 12.46 6.73
CA LEU A 411 -29.22 13.67 6.90
C LEU A 411 -29.49 14.37 5.56
N GLY A 412 -28.48 14.45 4.68
CA GLY A 412 -28.64 14.96 3.33
C GLY A 412 -29.61 14.13 2.49
N GLN A 413 -29.59 12.81 2.60
CA GLN A 413 -30.54 11.93 1.91
C GLN A 413 -31.95 12.05 2.48
N LEU A 414 -32.10 12.17 3.80
CA LEU A 414 -33.37 12.40 4.47
C LEU A 414 -34.04 13.70 4.01
N SER A 415 -33.26 14.77 3.81
CA SER A 415 -33.77 16.06 3.31
C SER A 415 -34.40 16.00 1.92
N ARG A 416 -34.13 14.94 1.15
CA ARG A 416 -34.67 14.69 -0.19
C ARG A 416 -35.95 13.86 -0.17
N LEU A 417 -36.28 13.24 0.96
CA LEU A 417 -37.49 12.43 1.11
C LEU A 417 -38.68 13.32 1.54
N PRO A 418 -39.88 13.09 0.99
CA PRO A 418 -41.03 13.99 1.19
C PRO A 418 -41.81 13.82 2.51
N GLU A 419 -41.30 13.09 3.52
CA GLU A 419 -42.11 12.63 4.68
C GLU A 419 -41.62 13.12 6.07
N ASP A 420 -42.59 13.33 6.97
CA ASP A 420 -42.42 13.79 8.37
C ASP A 420 -41.55 12.85 9.25
N GLY A 421 -41.33 11.60 8.83
CA GLY A 421 -40.53 10.62 9.58
C GLY A 421 -39.01 10.89 9.62
N GLY A 422 -38.51 11.76 8.72
CA GLY A 422 -37.08 12.04 8.62
C GLY A 422 -36.49 12.78 9.83
N GLU A 423 -37.28 13.63 10.49
CA GLU A 423 -36.83 14.37 11.69
C GLU A 423 -36.62 13.42 12.87
N ALA A 424 -37.52 12.47 13.08
CA ALA A 424 -37.40 11.48 14.15
C ALA A 424 -36.15 10.60 13.99
N LEU A 425 -35.90 10.08 12.77
CA LEU A 425 -34.70 9.28 12.49
C LEU A 425 -33.42 10.12 12.62
N SER A 426 -33.46 11.39 12.19
CA SER A 426 -32.32 12.32 12.35
C SER A 426 -31.98 12.52 13.83
N ASN A 427 -32.99 12.75 14.67
CA ASN A 427 -32.79 12.93 16.11
C ASN A 427 -32.23 11.66 16.76
N MET A 428 -32.76 10.48 16.41
CA MET A 428 -32.23 9.19 16.90
C MET A 428 -30.75 9.00 16.56
N LEU A 429 -30.32 9.37 15.35
CA LEU A 429 -28.92 9.28 14.92
C LEU A 429 -28.02 10.27 15.69
N LEU A 430 -28.45 11.53 15.83
CA LEU A 430 -27.69 12.58 16.51
C LEU A 430 -27.59 12.36 18.03
N GLU A 431 -28.62 11.79 18.65
CA GLU A 431 -28.65 11.47 20.09
C GLU A 431 -27.94 10.14 20.42
N GLY A 432 -27.53 9.38 19.41
CA GLY A 432 -26.85 8.10 19.60
C GLY A 432 -27.77 6.98 20.10
N ALA A 433 -29.03 6.95 19.63
CA ALA A 433 -30.03 5.96 20.03
C ALA A 433 -29.58 4.50 19.76
N PRO A 434 -30.12 3.51 20.48
CA PRO A 434 -29.82 2.10 20.25
C PRO A 434 -30.08 1.64 18.81
N THR A 435 -29.30 0.66 18.31
CA THR A 435 -29.42 0.12 16.94
C THR A 435 -30.85 -0.28 16.59
N ALA A 436 -31.52 -0.99 17.50
CA ALA A 436 -32.90 -1.46 17.30
C ALA A 436 -33.91 -0.31 17.12
N GLU A 437 -33.71 0.83 17.79
CA GLU A 437 -34.59 1.99 17.68
C GLU A 437 -34.40 2.70 16.33
N ILE A 438 -33.14 2.85 15.88
CA ILE A 438 -32.81 3.43 14.58
C ILE A 438 -33.35 2.55 13.45
N GLU A 439 -33.20 1.23 13.54
CA GLU A 439 -33.74 0.28 12.57
C GLU A 439 -35.28 0.31 12.52
N ALA A 440 -35.93 0.39 13.68
CA ALA A 440 -37.38 0.54 13.75
C ALA A 440 -37.86 1.86 13.12
N GLY A 441 -37.16 2.97 13.38
CA GLY A 441 -37.42 4.27 12.77
C GLY A 441 -37.26 4.24 11.25
N LEU A 442 -36.19 3.63 10.74
CA LEU A 442 -35.96 3.45 9.30
C LEU A 442 -37.05 2.60 8.63
N LEU A 443 -37.48 1.51 9.28
CA LEU A 443 -38.55 0.64 8.78
C LEU A 443 -39.90 1.35 8.76
N ALA A 444 -40.19 2.21 9.74
CA ALA A 444 -41.41 3.01 9.78
C ALA A 444 -41.50 4.02 8.61
N MET A 445 -40.36 4.45 8.06
CA MET A 445 -40.27 5.31 6.88
C MET A 445 -40.31 4.56 5.55
N ARG A 446 -40.54 3.24 5.54
CA ARG A 446 -40.56 2.47 4.30
C ARG A 446 -41.76 2.88 3.44
N PRO A 447 -41.55 3.35 2.19
CA PRO A 447 -42.66 3.75 1.33
C PRO A 447 -43.58 2.57 1.01
N GLU A 448 -44.89 2.83 0.95
CA GLU A 448 -45.88 1.86 0.50
C GLU A 448 -45.77 1.66 -1.03
N GLY A 449 -45.64 0.41 -1.50
CA GLY A 449 -45.53 0.06 -2.93
C GLY A 449 -44.12 -0.38 -3.38
N ASP A 450 -43.82 -0.19 -4.67
CA ASP A 450 -42.49 -0.52 -5.23
C ASP A 450 -41.40 0.32 -4.53
N THR A 451 -40.31 -0.34 -4.17
CA THR A 451 -39.25 0.27 -3.35
C THR A 451 -38.55 1.36 -4.16
N ARG A 452 -38.56 2.61 -3.65
CA ARG A 452 -37.87 3.73 -4.31
C ARG A 452 -36.35 3.59 -4.15
N ALA A 453 -35.60 3.85 -5.22
CA ALA A 453 -34.13 3.82 -5.19
C ALA A 453 -33.54 4.70 -4.08
N ASP A 454 -34.13 5.88 -3.83
CA ASP A 454 -33.68 6.78 -2.76
C ASP A 454 -33.83 6.20 -1.35
N TRP A 455 -34.83 5.35 -1.13
CA TRP A 455 -35.02 4.64 0.14
C TRP A 455 -34.01 3.50 0.30
N GLU A 456 -33.69 2.77 -0.77
CA GLU A 456 -32.65 1.74 -0.73
C GLU A 456 -31.28 2.35 -0.40
N VAL A 457 -30.96 3.49 -1.01
CA VAL A 457 -29.74 4.25 -0.70
C VAL A 457 -29.72 4.66 0.77
N LEU A 458 -30.80 5.24 1.29
CA LEU A 458 -30.90 5.60 2.71
C LEU A 458 -30.74 4.35 3.61
N SER A 459 -31.45 3.27 3.29
CA SER A 459 -31.43 2.03 4.08
C SER A 459 -30.03 1.44 4.16
N ASN A 460 -29.30 1.42 3.03
CA ASN A 460 -27.92 0.95 3.00
C ASN A 460 -26.99 1.89 3.78
N GLN A 461 -27.14 3.21 3.63
CA GLN A 461 -26.33 4.18 4.39
C GLN A 461 -26.53 4.06 5.90
N VAL A 462 -27.77 3.89 6.37
CA VAL A 462 -28.07 3.70 7.80
C VAL A 462 -27.50 2.38 8.31
N ARG A 463 -27.63 1.28 7.55
CA ARG A 463 -27.01 0.00 7.93
C ARG A 463 -25.49 0.12 8.04
N ASP A 464 -24.84 0.72 7.05
CA ASP A 464 -23.39 0.94 7.05
C ASP A 464 -22.95 1.82 8.23
N PHE A 465 -23.73 2.85 8.57
CA PHE A 465 -23.48 3.69 9.74
C PHE A 465 -23.54 2.88 11.04
N LEU A 466 -24.55 2.03 11.22
CA LEU A 466 -24.71 1.20 12.41
C LEU A 466 -23.58 0.18 12.56
N VAL A 467 -23.19 -0.49 11.46
CA VAL A 467 -22.05 -1.42 11.46
C VAL A 467 -20.75 -0.68 11.78
N ALA A 468 -20.54 0.51 11.20
CA ALA A 468 -19.38 1.33 11.50
C ALA A 468 -19.35 1.79 12.97
N ARG A 469 -20.51 2.13 13.54
CA ARG A 469 -20.63 2.54 14.94
C ARG A 469 -20.19 1.42 15.87
N ASP A 470 -20.65 0.20 15.62
CA ASP A 470 -20.27 -0.98 16.39
C ASP A 470 -18.79 -1.33 16.23
N TYR A 471 -18.23 -1.10 15.04
CA TYR A 471 -16.79 -1.26 14.77
C TYR A 471 -15.97 -0.27 15.62
N PHE A 472 -16.23 1.02 15.53
CA PHE A 472 -15.45 2.04 16.25
C PHE A 472 -15.66 2.01 17.76
N ALA A 473 -16.83 1.57 18.24
CA ALA A 473 -17.06 1.35 19.67
C ALA A 473 -16.11 0.28 20.26
N LYS A 474 -15.70 -0.72 19.47
CA LYS A 474 -14.76 -1.77 19.89
C LYS A 474 -13.29 -1.34 19.78
N GLU A 475 -12.96 -0.57 18.75
CA GLU A 475 -11.59 -0.15 18.45
C GLU A 475 -11.09 1.00 19.36
N GLY A 476 -11.99 1.77 19.97
CA GLY A 476 -11.68 2.84 20.92
C GLY A 476 -11.23 4.16 20.25
N THR A 477 -10.53 5.02 21.01
CA THR A 477 -10.10 6.37 20.58
C THR A 477 -8.72 6.40 19.89
N ARG A 478 -8.27 5.26 19.35
CA ARG A 478 -6.99 5.18 18.64
C ARG A 478 -7.04 6.00 17.34
N GLY A 479 -5.86 6.39 16.85
CA GLY A 479 -5.77 6.96 15.51
C GLY A 479 -6.04 5.92 14.41
N VAL A 480 -6.12 6.38 13.17
CA VAL A 480 -6.53 5.58 11.99
C VAL A 480 -5.47 4.61 11.45
N GLY A 481 -4.46 4.26 12.26
CA GLY A 481 -3.31 3.45 11.83
C GLY A 481 -3.69 2.05 11.33
N LEU A 482 -4.58 1.34 12.03
CA LEU A 482 -4.96 -0.02 11.62
C LEU A 482 -5.77 -0.02 10.31
N GLU A 483 -6.56 1.03 10.06
CA GLU A 483 -7.33 1.17 8.82
C GLU A 483 -6.43 1.52 7.64
N VAL A 484 -5.30 2.19 7.88
CA VAL A 484 -4.25 2.37 6.87
C VAL A 484 -3.55 1.05 6.57
N ASP A 485 -3.29 0.22 7.59
CA ASP A 485 -2.69 -1.10 7.40
C ASP A 485 -3.59 -2.04 6.57
N ASN A 486 -4.91 -1.85 6.58
CA ASN A 486 -5.82 -2.65 5.76
C ASN A 486 -5.62 -2.49 4.24
N GLN A 487 -4.89 -1.47 3.79
CA GLN A 487 -4.47 -1.34 2.38
C GLN A 487 -3.64 -2.54 1.89
N VAL A 488 -2.95 -3.26 2.79
CA VAL A 488 -2.17 -4.45 2.42
C VAL A 488 -3.04 -5.67 2.09
N GLY A 489 -4.34 -5.59 2.40
CA GLY A 489 -5.28 -6.72 2.32
C GLY A 489 -5.51 -7.28 0.91
N THR A 490 -4.97 -6.64 -0.13
CA THR A 490 -5.00 -7.09 -1.51
C THR A 490 -3.63 -7.50 -2.05
N GLU A 491 -2.53 -7.38 -1.33
CA GLU A 491 -1.18 -7.65 -1.89
C GLU A 491 -0.73 -9.10 -1.68
N VAL A 492 0.35 -9.51 -2.36
CA VAL A 492 0.91 -10.86 -2.24
C VAL A 492 1.71 -11.06 -0.95
N ALA A 493 1.76 -12.29 -0.43
CA ALA A 493 2.42 -12.57 0.85
C ALA A 493 3.90 -12.16 0.91
N SER A 494 4.65 -12.24 -0.21
CA SER A 494 6.08 -11.88 -0.25
C SER A 494 6.37 -10.38 -0.13
N VAL A 495 5.34 -9.52 -0.09
CA VAL A 495 5.49 -8.06 0.00
C VAL A 495 4.67 -7.41 1.14
N VAL A 496 4.06 -8.20 2.04
CA VAL A 496 3.12 -7.70 3.05
C VAL A 496 3.67 -7.77 4.47
N VAL A 497 4.21 -6.64 4.95
CA VAL A 497 4.42 -6.38 6.40
C VAL A 497 3.75 -5.10 6.89
N SER A 498 3.58 -4.13 5.99
CA SER A 498 2.95 -2.83 6.22
C SER A 498 2.64 -2.20 4.85
N PRO A 499 1.92 -1.07 4.79
CA PRO A 499 1.73 -0.35 3.53
C PRO A 499 3.07 0.03 2.89
N GLN A 500 3.39 -0.63 1.78
CA GLN A 500 4.61 -0.45 0.96
C GLN A 500 4.23 -0.06 -0.48
N LEU A 501 5.18 -0.08 -1.42
CA LEU A 501 5.00 0.47 -2.76
C LEU A 501 3.78 -0.06 -3.53
N GLY A 502 3.44 -1.34 -3.39
CA GLY A 502 2.24 -1.93 -4.02
C GLY A 502 0.95 -1.30 -3.50
N THR A 503 0.82 -1.20 -2.16
CA THR A 503 -0.32 -0.52 -1.55
C THR A 503 -0.38 0.97 -1.86
N VAL A 504 0.78 1.65 -1.93
CA VAL A 504 0.87 3.07 -2.31
C VAL A 504 0.35 3.27 -3.73
N LYS A 505 0.72 2.38 -4.67
CA LYS A 505 0.22 2.38 -6.04
C LYS A 505 -1.31 2.20 -6.06
N ALA A 506 -1.81 1.15 -5.41
CA ALA A 506 -3.24 0.86 -5.37
C ALA A 506 -4.07 1.96 -4.69
N ALA A 507 -3.60 2.55 -3.59
CA ALA A 507 -4.26 3.64 -2.89
C ALA A 507 -4.25 4.94 -3.73
N SER A 508 -3.15 5.22 -4.44
CA SER A 508 -3.07 6.35 -5.38
C SER A 508 -4.12 6.21 -6.48
N ALA A 509 -4.27 5.01 -7.06
CA ALA A 509 -5.32 4.74 -8.03
C ALA A 509 -6.73 4.92 -7.46
N ALA A 510 -6.98 4.45 -6.23
CA ALA A 510 -8.28 4.61 -5.58
C ALA A 510 -8.62 6.10 -5.34
N LEU A 511 -7.65 6.89 -4.84
CA LEU A 511 -7.81 8.33 -4.57
C LEU A 511 -8.08 9.16 -5.83
N SER A 512 -7.42 8.82 -6.94
CA SER A 512 -7.57 9.50 -8.23
C SER A 512 -8.68 8.89 -9.11
N SER A 513 -9.34 7.82 -8.64
CA SER A 513 -10.32 7.07 -9.42
C SER A 513 -9.73 6.57 -10.76
N LEU A 514 -8.45 6.17 -10.75
CA LEU A 514 -7.75 5.63 -11.91
C LEU A 514 -8.23 4.21 -12.22
N MET A 515 -8.47 3.96 -13.50
CA MET A 515 -8.51 2.62 -14.07
C MET A 515 -7.40 2.50 -15.12
N PRO A 516 -6.44 1.56 -14.98
CA PRO A 516 -5.38 1.37 -15.97
C PRO A 516 -5.94 1.02 -17.35
N ALA A 517 -5.25 1.44 -18.40
CA ALA A 517 -5.70 1.23 -19.78
C ALA A 517 -5.89 -0.25 -20.13
N TYR A 518 -5.01 -1.13 -19.65
CA TYR A 518 -5.14 -2.58 -19.88
C TYR A 518 -6.43 -3.18 -19.31
N VAL A 519 -6.94 -2.65 -18.19
CA VAL A 519 -8.22 -3.12 -17.64
C VAL A 519 -9.37 -2.77 -18.59
N GLY A 520 -9.32 -1.58 -19.19
CA GLY A 520 -10.25 -1.18 -20.26
C GLY A 520 -10.14 -2.03 -21.52
N ASN A 521 -9.00 -2.69 -21.74
CA ASN A 521 -8.77 -3.65 -22.82
C ASN A 521 -9.19 -5.09 -22.45
N GLY A 522 -9.78 -5.29 -21.27
CA GLY A 522 -10.15 -6.61 -20.77
C GLY A 522 -8.95 -7.46 -20.39
N GLU A 523 -7.86 -6.86 -19.93
CA GLU A 523 -6.74 -7.58 -19.30
C GLU A 523 -6.80 -7.44 -17.79
N ASN A 524 -6.34 -8.47 -17.08
CA ASN A 524 -6.24 -8.47 -15.62
C ASN A 524 -4.86 -8.92 -15.16
N ASN A 525 -4.33 -8.22 -14.17
CA ASN A 525 -3.16 -8.65 -13.42
C ASN A 525 -3.60 -9.34 -12.12
N PHE A 526 -3.79 -10.65 -12.18
CA PHE A 526 -4.21 -11.46 -11.02
C PHE A 526 -3.21 -11.39 -9.84
N THR A 527 -1.96 -10.97 -10.07
CA THR A 527 -0.96 -10.77 -9.02
C THR A 527 -1.31 -9.60 -8.10
N SER A 528 -1.67 -8.44 -8.63
CA SER A 528 -1.75 -7.21 -7.82
C SER A 528 -2.98 -6.35 -8.05
N ASP A 529 -3.79 -6.60 -9.10
CA ASP A 529 -5.02 -5.83 -9.31
C ASP A 529 -5.93 -5.96 -8.09
N ASN A 530 -6.49 -4.84 -7.64
CA ASN A 530 -7.47 -4.81 -6.57
C ASN A 530 -8.83 -5.35 -7.06
N ARG A 531 -9.78 -5.50 -6.13
CA ARG A 531 -11.10 -6.06 -6.42
C ARG A 531 -11.82 -5.32 -7.54
N THR A 532 -11.78 -3.99 -7.55
CA THR A 532 -12.44 -3.16 -8.54
C THR A 532 -11.82 -3.29 -9.93
N MET A 533 -10.49 -3.32 -10.03
CA MET A 533 -9.77 -3.53 -11.29
C MET A 533 -10.05 -4.93 -11.86
N LEU A 534 -10.01 -5.97 -11.01
CA LEU A 534 -10.38 -7.32 -11.41
C LEU A 534 -11.82 -7.37 -11.94
N ARG A 535 -12.78 -6.84 -11.17
CA ARG A 535 -14.19 -6.81 -11.57
C ARG A 535 -14.43 -6.09 -12.89
N ALA A 536 -13.79 -4.93 -13.09
CA ALA A 536 -13.92 -4.17 -14.33
C ALA A 536 -13.33 -4.93 -15.53
N GLY A 537 -12.14 -5.51 -15.41
CA GLY A 537 -11.53 -6.29 -16.49
C GLY A 537 -12.34 -7.55 -16.84
N LEU A 538 -12.86 -8.25 -15.83
CA LEU A 538 -13.75 -9.39 -16.03
C LEU A 538 -15.04 -8.99 -16.74
N ALA A 539 -15.69 -7.89 -16.35
CA ALA A 539 -16.89 -7.42 -17.02
C ALA A 539 -16.65 -7.03 -18.49
N MET A 540 -15.46 -6.48 -18.80
CA MET A 540 -15.08 -6.14 -20.18
C MET A 540 -14.77 -7.38 -21.03
N ARG A 541 -14.10 -8.38 -20.47
CA ARG A 541 -13.62 -9.57 -21.20
C ARG A 541 -14.66 -10.69 -21.26
N HIS A 542 -15.43 -10.86 -20.20
CA HIS A 542 -16.41 -11.93 -19.99
C HIS A 542 -17.78 -11.32 -19.63
N PRO A 543 -18.46 -10.61 -20.56
CA PRO A 543 -19.68 -9.85 -20.26
C PRO A 543 -20.87 -10.72 -19.83
N ASP A 544 -20.85 -12.01 -20.19
CA ASP A 544 -21.91 -12.98 -19.84
C ASP A 544 -21.65 -13.71 -18.51
N LEU A 545 -20.54 -13.41 -17.82
CA LEU A 545 -20.23 -14.01 -16.52
C LEU A 545 -21.18 -13.46 -15.45
N ALA A 546 -21.84 -14.37 -14.72
CA ALA A 546 -22.73 -13.98 -13.63
C ALA A 546 -21.96 -13.26 -12.51
N GLU A 547 -22.58 -12.23 -11.91
CA GLU A 547 -21.93 -11.42 -10.86
C GLU A 547 -21.51 -12.26 -9.64
N SER A 548 -22.29 -13.28 -9.27
CA SER A 548 -21.95 -14.20 -8.18
C SER A 548 -20.67 -14.98 -8.48
N ASP A 549 -20.50 -15.40 -9.74
CA ASP A 549 -19.36 -16.18 -10.20
C ASP A 549 -18.11 -15.32 -10.29
N ALA A 550 -18.24 -14.11 -10.84
CA ALA A 550 -17.17 -13.12 -10.87
C ALA A 550 -16.71 -12.75 -9.45
N SER A 551 -17.65 -12.48 -8.54
CA SER A 551 -17.35 -12.17 -7.14
C SER A 551 -16.66 -13.33 -6.42
N GLY A 552 -17.13 -14.56 -6.61
CA GLY A 552 -16.50 -15.76 -6.05
C GLY A 552 -15.07 -15.97 -6.54
N PHE A 553 -14.86 -15.84 -7.86
CA PHE A 553 -13.53 -15.94 -8.47
C PHE A 553 -12.56 -14.88 -7.93
N ILE A 554 -12.99 -13.61 -7.85
CA ILE A 554 -12.15 -12.52 -7.35
C ILE A 554 -11.77 -12.76 -5.88
N GLN A 555 -12.74 -13.16 -5.06
CA GLN A 555 -12.51 -13.44 -3.64
C GLN A 555 -11.49 -14.57 -3.46
N GLU A 556 -11.62 -15.67 -4.21
CA GLU A 556 -10.69 -16.79 -4.14
C GLU A 556 -9.29 -16.39 -4.65
N SER A 557 -9.20 -15.66 -5.77
CA SER A 557 -7.92 -15.20 -6.33
C SER A 557 -7.16 -14.29 -5.35
N ILE A 558 -7.85 -13.34 -4.70
CA ILE A 558 -7.25 -12.46 -3.69
C ILE A 558 -6.90 -13.25 -2.42
N ALA A 559 -7.73 -14.21 -2.01
CA ALA A 559 -7.45 -15.03 -0.84
C ALA A 559 -6.17 -15.86 -1.03
N LEU A 560 -6.03 -16.54 -2.18
CA LEU A 560 -4.87 -17.38 -2.48
C LEU A 560 -3.56 -16.59 -2.47
N ARG A 561 -3.52 -15.39 -3.08
CA ARG A 561 -2.27 -14.60 -3.17
C ARG A 561 -1.72 -14.09 -1.84
N ARG A 562 -2.56 -14.06 -0.81
CA ARG A 562 -2.18 -13.63 0.55
C ARG A 562 -1.63 -14.76 1.41
N LEU A 563 -1.73 -16.00 0.95
CA LEU A 563 -1.26 -17.15 1.71
C LEU A 563 0.26 -17.24 1.60
N ASP A 564 0.92 -17.43 2.74
CA ASP A 564 2.25 -18.00 2.75
C ASP A 564 2.23 -19.44 2.20
N GLY A 565 3.39 -19.96 1.87
CA GLY A 565 3.57 -21.24 1.21
C GLY A 565 2.99 -22.39 2.00
N GLN A 566 3.14 -22.42 3.32
CA GLN A 566 2.60 -23.50 4.14
C GLN A 566 1.06 -23.45 4.16
N ARG A 567 0.49 -22.27 4.43
CA ARG A 567 -0.97 -22.08 4.43
C ARG A 567 -1.59 -22.35 3.07
N PHE A 568 -0.89 -22.00 1.99
CA PHE A 568 -1.30 -22.36 0.63
C PHE A 568 -1.39 -23.87 0.47
N VAL A 569 -0.34 -24.61 0.83
CA VAL A 569 -0.33 -26.09 0.76
C VAL A 569 -1.49 -26.67 1.58
N GLU A 570 -1.66 -26.23 2.82
CA GLU A 570 -2.70 -26.76 3.71
C GLU A 570 -4.11 -26.47 3.18
N GLN A 571 -4.41 -25.23 2.83
CA GLN A 571 -5.74 -24.81 2.39
C GLN A 571 -6.12 -25.44 1.04
N VAL A 572 -5.19 -25.49 0.08
CA VAL A 572 -5.45 -26.11 -1.23
C VAL A 572 -5.62 -27.62 -1.10
N ALA A 573 -4.76 -28.28 -0.32
CA ALA A 573 -4.89 -29.72 -0.07
C ALA A 573 -6.22 -30.06 0.59
N GLU A 574 -6.59 -29.35 1.66
CA GLU A 574 -7.85 -29.56 2.37
C GLU A 574 -9.05 -29.33 1.45
N GLY A 575 -9.05 -28.23 0.70
CA GLY A 575 -10.12 -27.90 -0.25
C GLY A 575 -10.30 -28.98 -1.32
N MET A 576 -9.20 -29.45 -1.91
CA MET A 576 -9.24 -30.50 -2.94
C MET A 576 -9.63 -31.87 -2.38
N LEU A 577 -9.12 -32.25 -1.21
CA LEU A 577 -9.51 -33.50 -0.55
C LEU A 577 -11.01 -33.48 -0.26
N LYS A 578 -11.50 -32.44 0.43
CA LYS A 578 -12.87 -32.37 0.90
C LYS A 578 -13.89 -32.25 -0.24
N ASN A 579 -13.61 -31.39 -1.23
CA ASN A 579 -14.60 -31.03 -2.23
C ASN A 579 -14.53 -31.90 -3.49
N GLU A 580 -13.45 -32.68 -3.67
CA GLU A 580 -13.24 -33.43 -4.90
C GLU A 580 -12.78 -34.87 -4.65
N LEU A 581 -11.61 -35.07 -4.04
CA LEU A 581 -10.98 -36.39 -4.02
C LEU A 581 -11.67 -37.38 -3.07
N LEU A 582 -12.10 -36.95 -1.88
CA LEU A 582 -12.82 -37.80 -0.94
C LEU A 582 -14.21 -38.21 -1.46
N PRO A 583 -15.03 -37.29 -2.02
CA PRO A 583 -16.27 -37.69 -2.70
C PRO A 583 -16.06 -38.73 -3.81
N MET A 584 -15.02 -38.59 -4.63
CA MET A 584 -14.69 -39.59 -5.65
C MET A 584 -14.25 -40.92 -5.03
N LEU A 585 -13.47 -40.88 -3.94
CA LEU A 585 -13.00 -42.07 -3.23
C LEU A 585 -14.14 -42.84 -2.55
N GLU A 586 -15.13 -42.15 -1.99
CA GLU A 586 -16.34 -42.75 -1.42
C GLU A 586 -17.14 -43.53 -2.48
N GLN A 587 -17.15 -43.03 -3.72
CA GLN A 587 -17.82 -43.63 -4.87
C GLN A 587 -16.91 -44.57 -5.68
N LEU A 588 -15.69 -44.83 -5.21
CA LEU A 588 -14.71 -45.61 -5.94
C LEU A 588 -15.12 -47.10 -6.01
N THR A 589 -15.28 -47.58 -7.24
CA THR A 589 -15.54 -48.96 -7.65
C THR A 589 -14.66 -49.28 -8.86
N GLN A 590 -14.65 -50.54 -9.31
CA GLN A 590 -13.94 -50.92 -10.54
C GLN A 590 -14.40 -50.14 -11.79
N ASP A 591 -15.67 -49.73 -11.84
CA ASP A 591 -16.23 -48.97 -12.97
C ASP A 591 -15.80 -47.49 -12.94
N THR A 592 -15.61 -46.91 -11.75
CA THR A 592 -15.21 -45.49 -11.58
C THR A 592 -13.70 -45.31 -11.43
N LEU A 593 -12.96 -46.40 -11.22
CA LEU A 593 -11.51 -46.42 -11.07
C LEU A 593 -10.75 -45.70 -12.21
N PRO A 594 -11.06 -45.90 -13.51
CA PRO A 594 -10.33 -45.21 -14.57
C PRO A 594 -10.44 -43.69 -14.50
N ALA A 595 -11.62 -43.17 -14.10
CA ALA A 595 -11.84 -41.74 -13.94
C ALA A 595 -11.07 -41.18 -12.73
N PHE A 596 -11.04 -41.93 -11.62
CA PHE A 596 -10.26 -41.56 -10.44
C PHE A 596 -8.75 -41.58 -10.72
N GLN A 597 -8.24 -42.63 -11.36
CA GLN A 597 -6.82 -42.72 -11.77
C GLN A 597 -6.45 -41.62 -12.76
N ALA A 598 -7.32 -41.29 -13.73
CA ALA A 598 -7.10 -40.16 -14.62
C ALA A 598 -7.03 -38.83 -13.85
N ARG A 599 -7.80 -38.67 -12.77
CA ARG A 599 -7.71 -37.49 -11.91
C ARG A 599 -6.39 -37.45 -11.13
N LEU A 600 -5.97 -38.55 -10.50
CA LEU A 600 -4.67 -38.64 -9.81
C LEU A 600 -3.51 -38.32 -10.78
N ALA A 601 -3.57 -38.83 -12.01
CA ALA A 601 -2.59 -38.58 -13.05
C ALA A 601 -2.56 -37.11 -13.48
N ARG A 602 -3.72 -36.44 -13.62
CA ARG A 602 -3.79 -34.99 -13.90
C ARG A 602 -3.14 -34.15 -12.80
N LEU A 603 -3.30 -34.56 -11.54
CA LEU A 603 -2.64 -33.94 -10.39
C LEU A 603 -1.17 -34.32 -10.24
N ARG A 604 -0.67 -35.22 -11.11
CA ARG A 604 0.69 -35.77 -11.11
C ARG A 604 1.09 -36.33 -9.74
N LEU A 605 0.15 -37.02 -9.08
CA LEU A 605 0.45 -37.72 -7.85
C LEU A 605 1.27 -38.99 -8.14
N PRO A 606 2.07 -39.46 -7.18
CA PRO A 606 2.89 -40.67 -7.33
C PRO A 606 2.10 -41.88 -7.89
N GLU A 607 2.73 -42.66 -8.79
CA GLU A 607 2.07 -43.78 -9.48
C GLU A 607 1.57 -44.88 -8.52
N ASP A 608 2.18 -45.02 -7.35
CA ASP A 608 1.71 -45.93 -6.31
C ASP A 608 0.33 -45.56 -5.78
N MET A 609 -0.10 -44.29 -5.85
CA MET A 609 -1.47 -43.89 -5.54
C MET A 609 -2.48 -44.53 -6.47
N SER A 610 -2.16 -44.70 -7.76
CA SER A 610 -3.04 -45.37 -8.72
C SER A 610 -3.18 -46.86 -8.44
N ARG A 611 -2.09 -47.51 -7.98
CA ARG A 611 -2.08 -48.92 -7.55
C ARG A 611 -2.83 -49.12 -6.23
N GLN A 612 -2.71 -48.18 -5.30
CA GLN A 612 -3.47 -48.22 -4.05
C GLN A 612 -4.97 -47.99 -4.29
N ALA A 613 -5.33 -47.14 -5.25
CA ALA A 613 -6.72 -46.95 -5.67
C ALA A 613 -7.35 -48.24 -6.23
N GLU A 614 -6.60 -49.05 -6.99
CA GLU A 614 -7.04 -50.38 -7.44
C GLU A 614 -7.38 -51.29 -6.25
N ALA A 615 -6.48 -51.38 -5.27
CA ALA A 615 -6.71 -52.19 -4.08
C ALA A 615 -7.94 -51.73 -3.29
N VAL A 616 -8.20 -50.42 -3.23
CA VAL A 616 -9.41 -49.87 -2.58
C VAL A 616 -10.66 -50.18 -3.39
N ALA A 617 -10.62 -50.11 -4.72
CA ALA A 617 -11.72 -50.54 -5.58
C ALA A 617 -12.04 -52.04 -5.42
N ASP A 618 -11.04 -52.85 -5.07
CA ASP A 618 -11.15 -54.28 -4.72
C ASP A 618 -11.54 -54.56 -3.25
N GLY A 619 -11.83 -53.53 -2.46
CA GLY A 619 -12.36 -53.66 -1.09
C GLY A 619 -11.35 -53.47 0.04
N ALA A 620 -10.16 -52.94 -0.24
CA ALA A 620 -9.25 -52.49 0.81
C ALA A 620 -9.78 -51.25 1.58
N SER A 621 -9.18 -50.94 2.73
CA SER A 621 -9.62 -49.81 3.57
C SER A 621 -9.42 -48.46 2.87
N ARG A 622 -10.50 -47.66 2.79
CA ARG A 622 -10.49 -46.29 2.26
C ARG A 622 -9.78 -45.29 3.18
N GLU A 623 -9.81 -45.51 4.48
CA GLU A 623 -9.30 -44.55 5.49
C GLU A 623 -7.78 -44.36 5.37
N ALA A 624 -7.03 -45.47 5.35
CA ALA A 624 -5.57 -45.43 5.19
C ALA A 624 -5.14 -44.82 3.84
N PHE A 625 -5.92 -45.06 2.78
CA PHE A 625 -5.66 -44.48 1.47
C PHE A 625 -5.98 -42.98 1.43
N ALA A 626 -7.02 -42.52 2.11
CA ALA A 626 -7.35 -41.09 2.22
C ALA A 626 -6.21 -40.30 2.89
N ASP A 627 -5.62 -40.85 3.96
CA ASP A 627 -4.47 -40.24 4.62
C ASP A 627 -3.23 -40.20 3.72
N ALA A 628 -2.91 -41.31 3.05
CA ALA A 628 -1.80 -41.38 2.10
C ALA A 628 -1.97 -40.40 0.93
N LEU A 629 -3.18 -40.31 0.38
CA LEU A 629 -3.55 -39.37 -0.68
C LEU A 629 -3.37 -37.93 -0.22
N GLY A 630 -3.80 -37.61 1.01
CA GLY A 630 -3.59 -36.29 1.59
C GLY A 630 -2.13 -35.94 1.85
N GLY A 631 -1.29 -36.92 2.20
CA GLY A 631 0.16 -36.76 2.31
C GLY A 631 0.80 -36.45 0.96
N ALA A 632 0.52 -37.28 -0.06
CA ALA A 632 1.05 -37.13 -1.41
C ALA A 632 0.65 -35.79 -2.05
N LEU A 633 -0.59 -35.35 -1.82
CA LEU A 633 -1.07 -34.06 -2.32
C LEU A 633 -0.31 -32.87 -1.71
N ARG A 634 -0.05 -32.89 -0.39
CA ARG A 634 0.70 -31.82 0.30
C ARG A 634 2.16 -31.77 -0.14
N GLU A 635 2.79 -32.93 -0.31
CA GLU A 635 4.15 -33.03 -0.86
C GLU A 635 4.19 -32.43 -2.26
N ARG A 636 3.26 -32.81 -3.13
CA ARG A 636 3.16 -32.26 -4.48
C ARG A 636 2.93 -30.74 -4.51
N LEU A 637 2.06 -30.22 -3.65
CA LEU A 637 1.82 -28.78 -3.52
C LEU A 637 3.06 -28.03 -3.02
N THR A 638 3.91 -28.66 -2.22
CA THR A 638 5.15 -28.06 -1.72
C THR A 638 6.15 -27.76 -2.84
N GLU A 639 6.16 -28.61 -3.88
CA GLU A 639 6.98 -28.48 -5.09
C GLU A 639 6.39 -27.52 -6.12
N SER A 640 5.07 -27.29 -6.08
CA SER A 640 4.38 -26.42 -7.03
C SER A 640 4.75 -24.94 -6.84
N ALA A 641 4.54 -24.16 -7.91
CA ALA A 641 4.63 -22.70 -7.79
C ALA A 641 3.58 -22.22 -6.78
N LYS A 642 3.97 -21.26 -5.93
CA LYS A 642 3.12 -20.69 -4.89
C LYS A 642 2.79 -19.25 -5.25
N PRO A 643 1.62 -18.74 -4.86
CA PRO A 643 1.19 -17.39 -5.20
C PRO A 643 1.93 -16.30 -4.41
N VAL A 644 2.89 -16.69 -3.56
CA VAL A 644 3.69 -15.79 -2.73
C VAL A 644 4.41 -14.72 -3.53
N ARG A 645 4.86 -15.03 -4.75
CA ARG A 645 5.54 -14.11 -5.71
C ARG A 645 4.63 -13.70 -6.87
N GLY A 646 3.30 -13.74 -6.69
CA GLY A 646 2.38 -13.48 -7.78
C GLY A 646 2.03 -14.71 -8.62
N VAL A 647 1.27 -14.47 -9.70
CA VAL A 647 0.63 -15.51 -10.49
C VAL A 647 1.43 -15.80 -11.77
N PRO A 648 2.07 -16.98 -11.88
CA PRO A 648 2.81 -17.37 -13.08
C PRO A 648 1.94 -17.32 -14.32
N MET A 649 2.54 -16.99 -15.47
CA MET A 649 1.83 -16.75 -16.73
C MET A 649 0.79 -17.82 -17.02
N GLU A 650 1.16 -19.07 -16.84
CA GLU A 650 0.35 -20.12 -17.36
C GLU A 650 -0.66 -20.63 -16.29
N VAL A 651 -0.53 -20.20 -15.02
CA VAL A 651 -1.66 -20.20 -14.06
C VAL A 651 -2.69 -19.15 -14.46
N ARG A 652 -2.24 -17.97 -14.95
CA ARG A 652 -3.17 -16.95 -15.51
C ARG A 652 -3.94 -17.51 -16.70
N GLU A 653 -3.29 -18.25 -17.58
CA GLU A 653 -3.97 -18.93 -18.70
C GLU A 653 -5.04 -19.92 -18.21
N ALA A 654 -4.74 -20.68 -17.15
CA ALA A 654 -5.72 -21.60 -16.55
C ALA A 654 -6.89 -20.86 -15.90
N TYR A 655 -6.63 -19.74 -15.24
CA TYR A 655 -7.64 -18.83 -14.68
C TYR A 655 -8.55 -18.28 -15.79
N GLU A 656 -7.98 -17.82 -16.89
CA GLU A 656 -8.73 -17.33 -18.06
C GLU A 656 -9.58 -18.43 -18.71
N ALA A 657 -9.03 -19.64 -18.86
CA ALA A 657 -9.78 -20.78 -19.37
C ALA A 657 -10.98 -21.11 -18.46
N ARG A 658 -10.78 -21.07 -17.15
CA ARG A 658 -11.83 -21.28 -16.15
C ARG A 658 -12.94 -20.23 -16.26
N LEU A 659 -12.58 -18.95 -16.37
CA LEU A 659 -13.54 -17.85 -16.55
C LEU A 659 -14.36 -18.02 -17.84
N ALA A 660 -13.71 -18.41 -18.94
CA ALA A 660 -14.38 -18.64 -20.22
C ALA A 660 -15.34 -19.85 -20.20
N GLU A 661 -15.04 -20.88 -19.40
CA GLU A 661 -15.99 -21.97 -19.13
C GLU A 661 -17.19 -21.46 -18.33
N MET A 662 -16.95 -20.79 -17.21
CA MET A 662 -18.01 -20.28 -16.32
C MET A 662 -18.98 -19.35 -17.06
N ALA A 663 -18.46 -18.48 -17.91
CA ALA A 663 -19.27 -17.59 -18.76
C ALA A 663 -20.20 -18.35 -19.73
N ARG A 664 -19.89 -19.61 -20.09
CA ARG A 664 -20.74 -20.49 -20.91
C ARG A 664 -21.70 -21.34 -20.09
N GLY A 665 -21.78 -21.12 -18.77
CA GLY A 665 -22.52 -21.99 -17.84
C GLY A 665 -21.89 -23.38 -17.70
N ALA A 666 -20.66 -23.56 -18.16
CA ALA A 666 -19.89 -24.79 -18.02
C ALA A 666 -18.87 -24.61 -16.89
N GLY A 667 -18.78 -25.56 -15.97
CA GLY A 667 -17.76 -25.48 -14.93
C GLY A 667 -17.66 -26.81 -14.21
N ASP A 668 -16.44 -27.31 -14.07
CA ASP A 668 -16.12 -28.51 -13.30
C ASP A 668 -16.17 -28.30 -11.77
N GLY A 669 -16.51 -27.09 -11.29
CA GLY A 669 -16.51 -26.77 -9.86
C GLY A 669 -15.12 -26.75 -9.19
N ALA A 670 -14.02 -26.89 -9.95
CA ALA A 670 -12.67 -26.92 -9.38
C ALA A 670 -12.30 -25.57 -8.75
N SER A 671 -11.60 -25.64 -7.61
CA SER A 671 -11.04 -24.47 -6.94
C SER A 671 -9.87 -23.90 -7.74
N LEU A 672 -9.66 -22.58 -7.65
CA LEU A 672 -8.51 -21.92 -8.27
C LEU A 672 -7.19 -22.48 -7.75
N GLY A 673 -7.14 -22.91 -6.48
CA GLY A 673 -5.98 -23.56 -5.88
C GLY A 673 -5.53 -24.80 -6.66
N SER A 674 -6.47 -25.60 -7.18
CA SER A 674 -6.14 -26.82 -7.96
C SER A 674 -5.44 -26.51 -9.28
N LEU A 675 -5.65 -25.31 -9.85
CA LEU A 675 -5.03 -24.90 -11.12
C LEU A 675 -3.53 -24.68 -10.99
N TRP A 676 -3.02 -24.50 -9.77
CA TRP A 676 -1.59 -24.37 -9.47
C TRP A 676 -0.85 -25.71 -9.53
N LEU A 677 -1.56 -26.83 -9.37
CA LEU A 677 -0.98 -28.19 -9.40
C LEU A 677 -0.82 -28.76 -10.80
N ASN A 678 -1.55 -28.22 -11.78
CA ASN A 678 -1.50 -28.69 -13.16
C ASN A 678 -0.14 -28.37 -13.87
N ARG A 679 0.87 -27.89 -13.11
CA ARG A 679 2.16 -27.37 -13.58
C ARG A 679 3.32 -28.02 -12.84
N SER A 680 4.27 -28.55 -13.61
CA SER A 680 4.95 -29.78 -13.23
C SER A 680 5.33 -30.62 -14.40
#